data_AF-A0A917IGX8-F1
#
_entry.id   AF-A0A917IGX8-F1
#
_cell.length_a   1.000
_cell.length_b   1.000
_cell.length_c   1.000
_cell.angle_alpha   90.00
_cell.angle_beta   90.00
_cell.angle_gamma   90.00
#
_symmetry.space_group_name_H-M   'P 1'
#
loop_
_entity.id
_entity.type
_entity.pdbx_description
1 polymer ?
#
loop_
_entity_poly.entity_id
_entity_poly.type
_entity_poly.pdbx_seq_one_letter_code
_entity_poly.pdbx_strand_id
1 'polypeptide(L)'
;MTLVDREITPRLEAALARAADGARLDVDDATTLLGARGDALERLLDAAARVRDAGLAAIGRPGVMTYSRKVFIPLTTLCRDRCHYCVFVDTPAQLRAQHRPEYMSRTQVLAVARQGQALGCKEALLTLGDRPEDRWPEARAWLDRHGYASTLEYVADMARLITAHTGLLPHLNPGVMTAAELAMLRPVAPSMGVMLETTSRRLYEERGQVHFGSPDKDPAVRLRLLEDAGAARVPFTTGVLVGIGETLRDRAESLLALRATHERHGHLQEVIVQNFRAKPRTAMRDAPDAELIEYAATVAVARLVMGPGMRIQVPPNLSDPQEFELLVRAGADDWGGVSPLTADHVNPERPWPHLDDLAARTGELGFALRERLTAHPPYLDDAWLDPAIRAATYALRDPATGLARVGAGGAVIRPEGAARPSPQHGGGASGTDAFRALLDRAAADPASLDDAEWERLLRAEGPEVDALAATADDVRRYTVGDAVSAVANRNVATTGFRRVATGEPGTYDLAALAELARDAVELGLTEICVQGLVAAGEDAESYLDVARTLKHAAPGIHLHAFRPQDVADLADRSGLGLAGALEAMREAGVDTVPGTGVKILSERVRRLVAPADLEIERWREGIVAAHRAGFRSTSVLFYGHVETAAERIAHLRELAAIQRIARGFTEFVPIPLPPPLGGGVALVTGREPLDEHRAMVAVSRLFLSGTIPHIQIPWTRHGIPAAVELLRCGGDDLGGTLLDGRVLPEAGVEHGLELPLPEARRIARGLFRPFRQRSTTYGEVSVVRPVRGGRRGGDDSEGIRGPEEGVPR
;
A
#
# COMPACT_ATOMS: atom_id res chain seq x y z
N MET A 1 14.73 -32.56 -24.40
CA MET A 1 16.20 -32.43 -24.40
C MET A 1 16.60 -31.73 -25.68
N THR A 2 16.76 -30.39 -25.64
CA THR A 2 17.20 -29.58 -26.79
C THR A 2 17.86 -28.30 -26.29
N LEU A 3 19.18 -28.24 -26.47
CA LEU A 3 20.00 -27.05 -26.74
C LEU A 3 19.92 -25.85 -25.76
N VAL A 4 20.31 -26.06 -24.50
CA VAL A 4 20.63 -24.96 -23.57
C VAL A 4 22.04 -25.17 -23.00
N ASP A 5 23.03 -25.25 -23.89
CA ASP A 5 24.43 -25.01 -23.57
C ASP A 5 24.98 -24.15 -24.71
N ARG A 6 24.89 -22.83 -24.58
CA ARG A 6 25.78 -21.97 -25.36
C ARG A 6 27.15 -22.12 -24.73
N GLU A 7 28.08 -22.77 -25.44
CA GLU A 7 29.50 -22.87 -25.04
C GLU A 7 29.98 -21.55 -24.45
N ILE A 8 30.60 -21.62 -23.27
CA ILE A 8 31.18 -20.44 -22.64
C ILE A 8 32.31 -19.97 -23.53
N THR A 9 32.10 -18.83 -24.21
CA THR A 9 33.12 -18.28 -25.11
C THR A 9 34.40 -17.98 -24.31
N PRO A 10 35.61 -18.08 -24.92
CA PRO A 10 36.86 -17.77 -24.23
C PRO A 10 36.88 -16.37 -23.59
N ARG A 11 36.15 -15.42 -24.19
CA ARG A 11 35.98 -14.07 -23.66
C ARG A 11 35.12 -14.03 -22.39
N LEU A 12 34.04 -14.81 -22.35
CA LEU A 12 33.17 -14.93 -21.16
C LEU A 12 33.89 -15.66 -20.02
N GLU A 13 34.66 -16.70 -20.33
CA GLU A 13 35.53 -17.37 -19.34
C GLU A 13 36.54 -16.41 -18.72
N ALA A 14 37.24 -15.64 -19.54
CA ALA A 14 38.22 -14.66 -19.05
C ALA A 14 37.56 -13.58 -18.17
N ALA A 15 36.40 -13.08 -18.57
CA ALA A 15 35.66 -12.09 -17.78
C ALA A 15 35.16 -12.66 -16.44
N LEU A 16 34.68 -13.92 -16.43
CA LEU A 16 34.26 -14.61 -15.21
C LEU A 16 35.42 -14.88 -14.26
N ALA A 17 36.58 -15.30 -14.79
CA ALA A 17 37.79 -15.50 -13.99
C ALA A 17 38.23 -14.19 -13.34
N ARG A 18 38.28 -13.10 -14.12
CA ARG A 18 38.59 -11.76 -13.60
C ARG A 18 37.61 -11.29 -12.53
N ALA A 19 36.31 -11.52 -12.73
CA ALA A 19 35.30 -11.20 -11.72
C ALA A 19 35.48 -12.02 -10.43
N ALA A 20 35.77 -13.32 -10.54
CA ALA A 20 35.99 -14.21 -9.42
C ALA A 20 37.24 -13.83 -8.61
N ASP A 21 38.29 -13.36 -9.29
CA ASP A 21 39.54 -12.89 -8.68
C ASP A 21 39.43 -11.47 -8.10
N GLY A 22 38.26 -10.83 -8.20
CA GLY A 22 38.05 -9.45 -7.74
C GLY A 22 38.78 -8.40 -8.59
N ALA A 23 39.15 -8.73 -9.82
CA ALA A 23 39.82 -7.81 -10.73
C ALA A 23 38.86 -6.69 -11.18
N ARG A 24 39.43 -5.53 -11.49
CA ARG A 24 38.67 -4.35 -11.92
C ARG A 24 38.09 -4.57 -13.33
N LEU A 25 36.78 -4.69 -13.44
CA LEU A 25 36.08 -4.91 -14.71
C LEU A 25 36.04 -3.63 -15.57
N ASP A 26 36.33 -3.74 -16.87
CA ASP A 26 36.11 -2.69 -17.85
C ASP A 26 34.73 -2.82 -18.54
N VAL A 27 34.44 -1.93 -19.52
CA VAL A 27 33.15 -1.93 -20.24
C VAL A 27 32.96 -3.24 -21.00
N ASP A 28 34.02 -3.77 -21.57
CA ASP A 28 34.02 -4.93 -22.43
C ASP A 28 33.83 -6.22 -21.63
N ASP A 29 34.43 -6.31 -20.44
CA ASP A 29 34.14 -7.35 -19.45
C ASP A 29 32.69 -7.30 -19.01
N ALA A 30 32.22 -6.14 -18.54
CA ALA A 30 30.86 -5.97 -18.03
C ALA A 30 29.81 -6.29 -19.11
N THR A 31 30.02 -5.82 -20.35
CA THR A 31 29.16 -6.15 -21.50
C THR A 31 29.09 -7.66 -21.74
N THR A 32 30.23 -8.34 -21.64
CA THR A 32 30.31 -9.79 -21.83
C THR A 32 29.56 -10.54 -20.72
N LEU A 33 29.76 -10.15 -19.46
CA LEU A 33 29.11 -10.77 -18.31
C LEU A 33 27.59 -10.55 -18.29
N LEU A 34 27.10 -9.39 -18.74
CA LEU A 34 25.66 -9.13 -18.88
C LEU A 34 24.96 -10.11 -19.84
N GLY A 35 25.72 -10.69 -20.78
CA GLY A 35 25.26 -11.72 -21.70
C GLY A 35 25.26 -13.15 -21.14
N ALA A 36 25.69 -13.36 -19.88
CA ALA A 36 25.81 -14.69 -19.29
C ALA A 36 24.45 -15.39 -19.15
N ARG A 37 24.40 -16.68 -19.49
CA ARG A 37 23.23 -17.57 -19.41
C ARG A 37 23.69 -18.98 -18.98
N GLY A 38 22.77 -19.82 -18.51
CA GLY A 38 23.09 -21.19 -18.09
C GLY A 38 24.20 -21.24 -17.04
N ASP A 39 25.15 -22.15 -17.19
CA ASP A 39 26.28 -22.32 -16.26
C ASP A 39 27.13 -21.06 -16.05
N ALA A 40 27.27 -20.23 -17.09
CA ALA A 40 27.99 -18.97 -16.97
C ALA A 40 27.26 -17.97 -16.06
N LEU A 41 25.92 -17.99 -16.06
CA LEU A 41 25.12 -17.19 -15.14
C LEU A 41 25.30 -17.69 -13.71
N GLU A 42 25.24 -18.99 -13.47
CA GLU A 42 25.43 -19.55 -12.13
C GLU A 42 26.78 -19.12 -11.52
N ARG A 43 27.87 -19.19 -12.31
CA ARG A 43 29.19 -18.72 -11.89
C ARG A 43 29.24 -17.20 -11.63
N LEU A 44 28.53 -16.42 -12.44
CA LEU A 44 28.42 -14.97 -12.27
C LEU A 44 27.68 -14.63 -10.95
N LEU A 45 26.57 -15.30 -10.68
CA LEU A 45 25.79 -15.15 -9.44
C LEU A 45 26.64 -15.50 -8.23
N ASP A 46 27.35 -16.63 -8.26
CA ASP A 46 28.20 -17.06 -7.15
C ASP A 46 29.32 -16.05 -6.86
N ALA A 47 29.92 -15.46 -7.91
CA ALA A 47 30.91 -14.40 -7.74
C ALA A 47 30.30 -13.14 -7.10
N ALA A 48 29.13 -12.70 -7.57
CA ALA A 48 28.44 -11.53 -7.03
C ALA A 48 28.01 -11.75 -5.56
N ALA A 49 27.45 -12.91 -5.23
CA ALA A 49 27.09 -13.29 -3.87
C ALA A 49 28.28 -13.23 -2.92
N ARG A 50 29.44 -13.80 -3.31
CA ARG A 50 30.68 -13.72 -2.51
C ARG A 50 31.12 -12.29 -2.26
N VAL A 51 31.06 -11.42 -3.27
CA VAL A 51 31.41 -9.99 -3.11
C VAL A 51 30.44 -9.28 -2.17
N ARG A 52 29.14 -9.57 -2.26
CA ARG A 52 28.10 -9.02 -1.36
C ARG A 52 28.35 -9.48 0.08
N ASP A 53 28.58 -10.77 0.30
CA ASP A 53 28.81 -11.34 1.63
C ASP A 53 30.09 -10.81 2.28
N ALA A 54 31.18 -10.70 1.51
CA ALA A 54 32.42 -10.09 1.96
C ALA A 54 32.22 -8.62 2.35
N GLY A 55 31.45 -7.87 1.56
CA GLY A 55 31.10 -6.48 1.86
C GLY A 55 30.28 -6.32 3.14
N LEU A 56 29.27 -7.17 3.33
CA LEU A 56 28.46 -7.21 4.55
C LEU A 56 29.28 -7.59 5.78
N ALA A 57 30.17 -8.58 5.67
CA ALA A 57 31.07 -8.98 6.74
C ALA A 57 32.04 -7.85 7.13
N ALA A 58 32.60 -7.13 6.14
CA ALA A 58 33.52 -6.03 6.37
C ALA A 58 32.91 -4.87 7.19
N ILE A 59 31.59 -4.68 7.12
CA ILE A 59 30.86 -3.67 7.90
C ILE A 59 30.14 -4.25 9.12
N GLY A 60 30.44 -5.50 9.51
CA GLY A 60 29.88 -6.13 10.71
C GLY A 60 28.40 -6.51 10.60
N ARG A 61 27.88 -6.74 9.39
CA ARG A 61 26.47 -7.09 9.14
C ARG A 61 26.31 -8.36 8.29
N PRO A 62 27.03 -9.47 8.55
CA PRO A 62 26.88 -10.68 7.77
C PRO A 62 25.42 -11.17 7.79
N GLY A 63 24.91 -11.58 6.63
CA GLY A 63 23.54 -12.09 6.52
C GLY A 63 22.44 -11.06 6.79
N VAL A 64 22.70 -9.75 6.62
CA VAL A 64 21.69 -8.70 6.79
C VAL A 64 21.33 -8.07 5.45
N MET A 65 20.04 -8.09 5.11
CA MET A 65 19.46 -7.27 4.06
C MET A 65 18.74 -6.07 4.67
N THR A 66 18.88 -4.91 4.03
CA THR A 66 18.27 -3.68 4.54
C THR A 66 17.06 -3.22 3.73
N TYR A 67 16.19 -2.42 4.36
CA TYR A 67 15.10 -1.69 3.72
C TYR A 67 14.85 -0.38 4.48
N SER A 68 14.28 0.63 3.84
CA SER A 68 13.82 1.84 4.54
C SER A 68 12.30 1.81 4.71
N ARG A 69 11.80 2.02 5.93
CA ARG A 69 10.36 2.17 6.18
C ARG A 69 9.94 3.62 5.95
N LYS A 70 9.25 3.86 4.83
CA LYS A 70 8.96 5.22 4.34
C LYS A 70 7.48 5.47 4.08
N VAL A 71 7.11 6.74 3.99
CA VAL A 71 5.90 7.18 3.25
C VAL A 71 6.31 7.84 1.94
N PHE A 72 5.51 7.64 0.89
CA PHE A 72 5.71 8.25 -0.42
C PHE A 72 4.83 9.50 -0.55
N ILE A 73 5.43 10.66 -0.81
CA ILE A 73 4.74 11.95 -0.93
C ILE A 73 4.94 12.48 -2.35
N PRO A 74 3.96 12.29 -3.26
CA PRO A 74 4.02 12.76 -4.64
C PRO A 74 3.68 14.25 -4.70
N LEU A 75 4.62 15.14 -4.35
CA LEU A 75 4.35 16.58 -4.23
C LEU A 75 3.66 17.18 -5.45
N THR A 76 4.01 16.71 -6.64
CA THR A 76 3.28 16.98 -7.88
C THR A 76 3.50 15.83 -8.86
N THR A 77 2.48 15.51 -9.65
CA THR A 77 2.59 14.61 -10.81
C THR A 77 2.75 15.38 -12.12
N LEU A 78 2.84 16.71 -12.10
CA LEU A 78 3.25 17.48 -13.27
C LEU A 78 4.75 17.28 -13.50
N CYS A 79 5.15 17.22 -14.77
CA CYS A 79 6.55 17.07 -15.17
C CYS A 79 6.78 17.77 -16.51
N ARG A 80 7.97 18.32 -16.74
CA ARG A 80 8.34 18.81 -18.07
C ARG A 80 8.72 17.70 -19.04
N ASP A 81 9.27 16.61 -18.54
CA ASP A 81 9.64 15.43 -19.33
C ASP A 81 8.44 14.66 -19.91
N ARG A 82 8.74 13.75 -20.84
CA ARG A 82 7.77 12.92 -21.58
C ARG A 82 8.25 11.47 -21.68
N CYS A 83 8.79 10.92 -20.61
CA CYS A 83 9.33 9.56 -20.59
C CYS A 83 8.26 8.55 -21.02
N HIS A 84 8.54 7.73 -22.04
CA HIS A 84 7.53 6.87 -22.68
C HIS A 84 7.02 5.72 -21.79
N TYR A 85 7.75 5.35 -20.73
CA TYR A 85 7.39 4.33 -19.75
C TYR A 85 6.75 4.89 -18.46
N CYS A 86 6.71 6.20 -18.28
CA CYS A 86 6.36 6.80 -16.99
C CYS A 86 4.86 7.02 -16.86
N VAL A 87 4.20 6.33 -15.93
CA VAL A 87 2.78 6.54 -15.60
C VAL A 87 2.55 7.62 -14.53
N PHE A 88 3.62 8.01 -13.84
CA PHE A 88 3.56 8.98 -12.74
C PHE A 88 3.12 10.37 -13.19
N VAL A 89 3.31 10.71 -14.46
CA VAL A 89 3.06 12.07 -14.98
C VAL A 89 1.60 12.26 -15.38
N ASP A 90 0.98 13.32 -14.87
CA ASP A 90 -0.30 13.84 -15.35
C ASP A 90 -0.10 15.17 -16.10
N THR A 91 -1.04 15.46 -17.00
CA THR A 91 -1.21 16.80 -17.60
C THR A 91 -2.17 17.64 -16.75
N PRO A 92 -2.14 18.97 -16.84
CA PRO A 92 -3.12 19.82 -16.15
C PRO A 92 -4.58 19.47 -16.47
N ALA A 93 -4.86 19.04 -17.70
CA ALA A 93 -6.20 18.57 -18.09
C ALA A 93 -6.61 17.28 -17.37
N GLN A 94 -5.69 16.32 -17.19
CA GLN A 94 -5.95 15.10 -16.44
C GLN A 94 -6.15 15.39 -14.95
N LEU A 95 -5.34 16.28 -14.36
CA LEU A 95 -5.52 16.70 -12.98
C LEU A 95 -6.89 17.33 -12.76
N ARG A 96 -7.32 18.26 -13.64
CA ARG A 96 -8.66 18.85 -13.60
C ARG A 96 -9.76 17.80 -13.71
N ALA A 97 -9.64 16.85 -14.65
CA ALA A 97 -10.63 15.77 -14.81
C ALA A 97 -10.72 14.84 -13.59
N GLN A 98 -9.60 14.67 -12.88
CA GLN A 98 -9.50 13.86 -11.66
C GLN A 98 -9.80 14.68 -10.38
N HIS A 99 -10.12 15.97 -10.50
CA HIS A 99 -10.30 16.89 -9.36
C HIS A 99 -9.07 16.90 -8.42
N ARG A 100 -7.87 16.88 -9.00
CA ARG A 100 -6.59 16.88 -8.28
C ARG A 100 -5.91 18.24 -8.41
N PRO A 101 -5.24 18.72 -7.33
CA PRO A 101 -4.47 19.96 -7.40
C PRO A 101 -3.17 19.76 -8.19
N GLU A 102 -2.57 20.85 -8.68
CA GLU A 102 -1.27 20.84 -9.35
C GLU A 102 -0.14 20.37 -8.42
N TYR A 103 -0.22 20.74 -7.13
CA TYR A 103 0.69 20.32 -6.08
C TYR A 103 -0.09 19.88 -4.84
N MET A 104 0.45 18.92 -4.09
CA MET A 104 -0.01 18.66 -2.73
C MET A 104 0.17 19.91 -1.88
N SER A 105 -0.85 20.27 -1.10
CA SER A 105 -0.78 21.35 -0.12
C SER A 105 0.05 20.96 1.10
N ARG A 106 0.48 21.95 1.89
CA ARG A 106 1.14 21.75 3.20
C ARG A 106 0.36 20.79 4.10
N THR A 107 -0.96 20.95 4.13
CA THR A 107 -1.90 20.12 4.90
C THR A 107 -1.85 18.66 4.43
N GLN A 108 -1.97 18.43 3.12
CA GLN A 108 -1.94 17.09 2.53
C GLN A 108 -0.59 16.41 2.77
N VAL A 109 0.53 17.14 2.64
CA VAL A 109 1.88 16.63 2.93
C VAL A 109 2.01 16.20 4.39
N LEU A 110 1.58 17.04 5.33
CA LEU A 110 1.64 16.72 6.76
C LEU A 110 0.72 15.58 7.15
N ALA A 111 -0.46 15.47 6.53
CA ALA A 111 -1.40 14.37 6.76
C ALA A 111 -0.72 13.02 6.50
N VAL A 112 -0.10 12.87 5.32
CA VAL A 112 0.62 11.64 4.96
C VAL A 112 1.81 11.39 5.89
N ALA A 113 2.60 12.43 6.18
CA ALA A 113 3.77 12.31 7.04
C ALA A 113 3.42 11.85 8.47
N ARG A 114 2.37 12.40 9.07
CA ARG A 114 1.93 12.01 10.43
C ARG A 114 1.37 10.60 10.48
N GLN A 115 0.66 10.17 9.45
CA GLN A 115 0.19 8.79 9.37
C GLN A 115 1.36 7.81 9.21
N GLY A 116 2.36 8.18 8.41
CA GLY A 116 3.63 7.46 8.34
C GLY A 116 4.29 7.33 9.70
N GLN A 117 4.41 8.45 10.42
CA GLN A 117 4.96 8.48 11.78
C GLN A 117 4.19 7.56 12.74
N ALA A 118 2.86 7.55 12.68
CA ALA A 118 2.00 6.69 13.50
C ALA A 118 2.17 5.18 13.21
N LEU A 119 2.55 4.85 11.97
CA LEU A 119 2.92 3.50 11.53
C LEU A 119 4.41 3.18 11.73
N GLY A 120 5.15 4.09 12.35
CA GLY A 120 6.56 3.95 12.69
C GLY A 120 7.49 4.08 11.49
N CYS A 121 7.09 4.75 10.40
CA CYS A 121 8.03 5.15 9.35
C CYS A 121 9.09 6.10 9.90
N LYS A 122 10.27 6.12 9.27
CA LYS A 122 11.39 7.02 9.61
C LYS A 122 11.78 7.93 8.45
N GLU A 123 11.31 7.60 7.25
CA GLU A 123 11.59 8.35 6.02
C GLU A 123 10.30 8.90 5.41
N ALA A 124 10.39 10.13 4.89
CA ALA A 124 9.41 10.70 3.99
C ALA A 124 10.07 10.91 2.61
N LEU A 125 9.67 10.11 1.64
CA LEU A 125 10.18 10.17 0.28
C LEU A 125 9.38 11.20 -0.53
N LEU A 126 9.98 12.37 -0.79
CA LEU A 126 9.39 13.41 -1.62
C LEU A 126 9.77 13.13 -3.07
N THR A 127 8.79 12.78 -3.90
CA THR A 127 8.97 12.50 -5.33
C THR A 127 8.07 13.40 -6.16
N LEU A 128 8.56 13.84 -7.31
CA LEU A 128 7.87 14.77 -8.20
C LEU A 128 8.43 14.67 -9.62
N GLY A 129 7.73 15.29 -10.57
CA GLY A 129 8.29 15.51 -11.91
C GLY A 129 9.31 16.64 -11.93
N ASP A 130 10.24 16.57 -12.89
CA ASP A 130 11.28 17.57 -13.08
C ASP A 130 10.67 18.88 -13.62
N ARG A 131 10.99 19.98 -12.93
CA ARG A 131 10.68 21.39 -13.29
C ARG A 131 9.37 21.60 -14.07
N PRO A 132 8.22 21.15 -13.54
CA PRO A 132 6.92 21.29 -14.23
C PRO A 132 6.59 22.73 -14.61
N GLU A 133 7.07 23.70 -13.84
CA GLU A 133 6.88 25.14 -14.04
C GLU A 133 7.51 25.69 -15.33
N ASP A 134 8.43 24.95 -15.95
CA ASP A 134 9.04 25.32 -17.24
C ASP A 134 8.19 24.90 -18.44
N ARG A 135 7.25 23.96 -18.25
CA ARG A 135 6.36 23.46 -19.31
C ARG A 135 4.91 23.89 -19.11
N TRP A 136 4.46 23.94 -17.87
CA TRP A 136 3.05 24.11 -17.53
C TRP A 136 2.84 25.47 -16.85
N PRO A 137 2.16 26.42 -17.51
CA PRO A 137 1.79 27.70 -16.90
C PRO A 137 0.98 27.53 -15.61
N GLU A 138 0.17 26.48 -15.50
CA GLU A 138 -0.58 26.16 -14.30
C GLU A 138 0.35 25.88 -13.09
N ALA A 139 1.48 25.19 -13.31
CA ALA A 139 2.46 24.93 -12.27
C ALA A 139 3.15 26.22 -11.81
N ARG A 140 3.57 27.07 -12.76
CA ARG A 140 4.14 28.39 -12.46
C ARG A 140 3.17 29.25 -11.68
N ALA A 141 1.93 29.38 -12.16
CA ALA A 141 0.90 30.18 -11.51
C ALA A 141 0.56 29.65 -10.11
N TRP A 142 0.61 28.33 -9.90
CA TRP A 142 0.43 27.76 -8.56
C TRP A 142 1.56 28.20 -7.62
N LEU A 143 2.82 28.08 -8.03
CA LEU A 143 3.98 28.50 -7.22
C LEU A 143 3.92 29.99 -6.88
N ASP A 144 3.61 30.85 -7.85
CA ASP A 144 3.50 32.30 -7.65
C ASP A 144 2.41 32.65 -6.62
N ARG A 145 1.25 31.99 -6.69
CA ARG A 145 0.16 32.17 -5.70
C ARG A 145 0.53 31.74 -4.28
N HIS A 146 1.47 30.81 -4.15
CA HIS A 146 1.91 30.30 -2.85
C HIS A 146 3.25 30.90 -2.41
N GLY A 147 3.80 31.85 -3.18
CA GLY A 147 5.00 32.61 -2.82
C GLY A 147 6.32 31.86 -3.01
N TYR A 148 6.37 30.87 -3.89
CA TYR A 148 7.60 30.12 -4.18
C TYR A 148 8.17 30.49 -5.56
N ALA A 149 9.48 30.70 -5.64
CA ALA A 149 10.14 31.02 -6.90
C ALA A 149 10.36 29.78 -7.80
N SER A 150 10.40 28.59 -7.21
CA SER A 150 10.60 27.33 -7.93
C SER A 150 9.95 26.15 -7.20
N THR A 151 9.75 25.05 -7.92
CA THR A 151 9.33 23.78 -7.33
C THR A 151 10.31 23.30 -6.25
N LEU A 152 11.62 23.48 -6.45
CA LEU A 152 12.62 23.01 -5.48
C LEU A 152 12.61 23.83 -4.18
N GLU A 153 12.24 25.10 -4.24
CA GLU A 153 12.03 25.90 -3.03
C GLU A 153 10.83 25.37 -2.23
N TYR A 154 9.76 24.96 -2.92
CA TYR A 154 8.62 24.30 -2.27
C TYR A 154 9.00 22.96 -1.65
N VAL A 155 9.81 22.14 -2.35
CA VAL A 155 10.38 20.89 -1.80
C VAL A 155 11.15 21.15 -0.51
N ALA A 156 12.00 22.20 -0.49
CA ALA A 156 12.78 22.55 0.70
C ALA A 156 11.90 22.90 1.90
N ASP A 157 10.83 23.67 1.66
CA ASP A 157 9.87 24.03 2.70
C ASP A 157 9.08 22.81 3.20
N MET A 158 8.63 21.92 2.31
CA MET A 158 7.94 20.69 2.71
C MET A 158 8.85 19.75 3.51
N ALA A 159 10.13 19.63 3.15
CA ALA A 159 11.10 18.85 3.89
C ALA A 159 11.31 19.37 5.33
N ARG A 160 11.43 20.70 5.50
CA ARG A 160 11.48 21.34 6.83
C ARG A 160 10.18 21.11 7.60
N LEU A 161 9.04 21.29 6.94
CA LEU A 161 7.72 21.10 7.52
C LEU A 161 7.55 19.70 8.09
N ILE A 162 7.89 18.68 7.31
CA ILE A 162 7.83 17.26 7.71
C ILE A 162 8.72 17.02 8.93
N THR A 163 10.01 17.34 8.83
CA THR A 163 10.97 17.09 9.93
C THR A 163 10.51 17.75 11.23
N ALA A 164 10.08 19.01 11.16
CA ALA A 164 9.69 19.79 12.34
C ALA A 164 8.42 19.26 13.04
N HIS A 165 7.49 18.65 12.30
CA HIS A 165 6.19 18.22 12.85
C HIS A 165 6.11 16.73 13.13
N THR A 166 6.92 15.90 12.46
CA THR A 166 6.83 14.44 12.55
C THR A 166 8.15 13.78 12.93
N GLY A 167 9.27 14.49 12.86
CA GLY A 167 10.60 13.92 13.04
C GLY A 167 11.02 12.93 11.95
N LEU A 168 10.20 12.71 10.90
CA LEU A 168 10.59 11.89 9.75
C LEU A 168 11.72 12.57 8.97
N LEU A 169 12.63 11.76 8.43
CA LEU A 169 13.75 12.23 7.62
C LEU A 169 13.34 12.33 6.14
N PRO A 170 13.44 13.50 5.51
CA PRO A 170 13.16 13.63 4.08
C PRO A 170 14.22 12.90 3.23
N HIS A 171 13.77 12.11 2.26
CA HIS A 171 14.55 11.71 1.09
C HIS A 171 14.02 12.51 -0.10
N LEU A 172 14.88 13.21 -0.83
CA LEU A 172 14.41 14.05 -1.94
C LEU A 172 14.76 13.42 -3.28
N ASN A 173 13.72 13.13 -4.09
CA ASN A 173 13.86 12.76 -5.49
C ASN A 173 13.21 13.82 -6.40
N PRO A 174 13.78 15.04 -6.50
CA PRO A 174 13.11 16.15 -7.15
C PRO A 174 13.52 16.38 -8.60
N GLY A 175 14.24 15.42 -9.20
CA GLY A 175 14.74 15.55 -10.56
C GLY A 175 16.10 16.25 -10.66
N VAL A 176 16.38 16.87 -11.81
CA VAL A 176 17.65 17.55 -12.06
C VAL A 176 17.83 18.82 -11.23
N MET A 177 18.91 18.88 -10.47
CA MET A 177 19.30 19.99 -9.61
C MET A 177 20.61 20.63 -10.07
N THR A 178 20.73 21.93 -9.88
CA THR A 178 21.99 22.68 -9.99
C THR A 178 22.77 22.58 -8.69
N ALA A 179 24.07 22.90 -8.72
CA ALA A 179 24.90 22.97 -7.51
C ALA A 179 24.33 23.91 -6.42
N ALA A 180 23.71 25.02 -6.81
CA ALA A 180 23.07 25.95 -5.87
C ALA A 180 21.82 25.35 -5.22
N GLU A 181 21.01 24.63 -5.99
CA GLU A 181 19.82 23.94 -5.48
C GLU A 181 20.20 22.76 -4.57
N LEU A 182 21.26 22.01 -4.89
CA LEU A 182 21.83 21.00 -3.98
C LEU A 182 22.25 21.61 -2.65
N ALA A 183 22.94 22.76 -2.67
CA ALA A 183 23.33 23.48 -1.46
C ALA A 183 22.11 23.96 -0.64
N MET A 184 21.04 24.40 -1.31
CA MET A 184 19.78 24.79 -0.66
C MET A 184 19.07 23.61 0.01
N LEU A 185 19.10 22.43 -0.62
CA LEU A 185 18.38 21.24 -0.16
C LEU A 185 19.16 20.41 0.87
N ARG A 186 20.49 20.48 0.87
CA ARG A 186 21.35 19.68 1.77
C ARG A 186 21.01 19.86 3.26
N PRO A 187 20.67 21.06 3.77
CA PRO A 187 20.29 21.24 5.18
C PRO A 187 18.96 20.59 5.59
N VAL A 188 18.12 20.17 4.64
CA VAL A 188 16.75 19.70 4.93
C VAL A 188 16.55 18.21 4.69
N ALA A 189 17.57 17.49 4.21
CA ALA A 189 17.47 16.06 3.90
C ALA A 189 18.82 15.35 4.11
N PRO A 190 18.86 14.18 4.78
CA PRO A 190 20.09 13.40 4.90
C PRO A 190 20.57 12.79 3.57
N SER A 191 19.66 12.58 2.62
CA SER A 191 19.98 12.03 1.31
C SER A 191 19.00 12.50 0.23
N MET A 192 19.46 12.39 -1.00
CA MET A 192 18.70 12.73 -2.20
C MET A 192 18.95 11.67 -3.27
N GLY A 193 18.15 11.68 -4.33
CA GLY A 193 18.34 10.73 -5.40
C GLY A 193 17.80 11.17 -6.75
N VAL A 194 18.36 10.54 -7.78
CA VAL A 194 17.85 10.59 -9.13
C VAL A 194 18.31 9.36 -9.89
N MET A 195 17.41 8.71 -10.63
CA MET A 195 17.82 7.62 -11.52
C MET A 195 18.63 8.21 -12.71
N LEU A 196 19.80 7.62 -12.97
CA LEU A 196 20.54 7.82 -14.22
C LEU A 196 19.84 7.09 -15.36
N GLU A 197 19.29 5.91 -15.07
CA GLU A 197 18.58 4.99 -15.98
C GLU A 197 19.48 4.39 -17.04
N THR A 198 20.12 5.22 -17.86
CA THR A 198 21.04 4.81 -18.93
C THR A 198 21.91 5.98 -19.38
N THR A 199 23.11 5.68 -19.90
CA THR A 199 23.97 6.65 -20.61
C THR A 199 23.72 6.69 -22.12
N SER A 200 22.73 5.94 -22.63
CA SER A 200 22.52 5.80 -24.06
C SER A 200 22.05 7.10 -24.72
N ARG A 201 22.91 7.72 -25.55
CA ARG A 201 22.53 8.87 -26.38
C ARG A 201 21.43 8.50 -27.37
N ARG A 202 21.45 7.26 -27.90
CA ARG A 202 20.42 6.75 -28.80
C ARG A 202 19.02 6.87 -28.22
N LEU A 203 18.85 6.44 -26.95
CA LEU A 203 17.55 6.45 -26.29
C LEU A 203 17.00 7.87 -26.02
N TYR A 204 17.89 8.85 -25.92
CA TYR A 204 17.56 10.26 -25.71
C TYR A 204 17.34 11.04 -27.03
N GLU A 205 18.19 10.83 -28.02
CA GLU A 205 18.25 11.66 -29.24
C GLU A 205 17.30 11.17 -30.36
N GLU A 206 17.06 9.86 -30.46
CA GLU A 206 16.30 9.31 -31.59
C GLU A 206 14.79 9.34 -31.37
N ARG A 207 14.05 9.80 -32.39
CA ARG A 207 12.59 9.83 -32.37
C ARG A 207 12.00 8.45 -32.09
N GLY A 208 11.06 8.38 -31.16
CA GLY A 208 10.37 7.14 -30.79
C GLY A 208 11.05 6.35 -29.66
N GLN A 209 12.28 6.69 -29.30
CA GLN A 209 12.93 6.09 -28.13
C GLN A 209 12.41 6.67 -26.81
N VAL A 210 12.68 5.96 -25.71
CA VAL A 210 11.98 6.11 -24.43
C VAL A 210 12.18 7.45 -23.73
N HIS A 211 13.29 8.14 -24.00
CA HIS A 211 13.64 9.43 -23.44
C HIS A 211 13.53 10.58 -24.43
N PHE A 212 13.14 10.30 -25.67
CA PHE A 212 12.98 11.32 -26.69
C PHE A 212 11.98 12.41 -26.26
N GLY A 213 12.40 13.67 -26.32
CA GLY A 213 11.58 14.81 -25.89
C GLY A 213 11.49 15.00 -24.37
N SER A 214 12.39 14.38 -23.60
CA SER A 214 12.54 14.57 -22.15
C SER A 214 13.87 15.26 -21.84
N PRO A 215 13.92 16.60 -21.76
CA PRO A 215 15.18 17.35 -21.66
C PRO A 215 16.04 16.97 -20.45
N ASP A 216 15.42 16.57 -19.33
CA ASP A 216 16.17 16.16 -18.14
C ASP A 216 16.72 14.74 -18.22
N LYS A 217 16.36 13.98 -19.25
CA LYS A 217 16.89 12.64 -19.49
C LYS A 217 18.15 12.63 -20.36
N ASP A 218 18.73 13.79 -20.66
CA ASP A 218 20.04 13.85 -21.28
C ASP A 218 21.09 13.20 -20.35
N PRO A 219 21.82 12.15 -20.80
CA PRO A 219 22.87 11.50 -20.01
C PRO A 219 23.93 12.46 -19.46
N ALA A 220 24.31 13.49 -20.23
CA ALA A 220 25.33 14.45 -19.81
C ALA A 220 24.83 15.31 -18.64
N VAL A 221 23.55 15.69 -18.65
CA VAL A 221 22.92 16.45 -17.56
C VAL A 221 22.83 15.60 -16.30
N ARG A 222 22.40 14.34 -16.42
CA ARG A 222 22.32 13.40 -15.29
C ARG A 222 23.69 13.13 -14.67
N LEU A 223 24.70 12.87 -15.48
CA LEU A 223 26.08 12.66 -15.00
C LEU A 223 26.66 13.93 -14.35
N ARG A 224 26.40 15.12 -14.91
CA ARG A 224 26.82 16.40 -14.32
C ARG A 224 26.21 16.60 -12.93
N LEU A 225 24.93 16.28 -12.75
CA LEU A 225 24.27 16.31 -11.45
C LEU A 225 24.95 15.36 -10.45
N LEU A 226 25.28 14.13 -10.84
CA LEU A 226 25.99 13.20 -9.94
C LEU A 226 27.35 13.77 -9.52
N GLU A 227 28.11 14.37 -10.44
CA GLU A 227 29.36 15.05 -10.07
C GLU A 227 29.14 16.21 -9.10
N ASP A 228 28.10 17.03 -9.32
CA ASP A 228 27.81 18.18 -8.46
C ASP A 228 27.30 17.74 -7.07
N ALA A 229 26.51 16.66 -7.00
CA ALA A 229 26.08 16.05 -5.73
C ALA A 229 27.27 15.50 -4.93
N GLY A 230 28.22 14.86 -5.62
CA GLY A 230 29.48 14.41 -5.03
C GLY A 230 30.31 15.56 -4.48
N ALA A 231 30.51 16.62 -5.27
CA ALA A 231 31.21 17.81 -4.84
C ALA A 231 30.53 18.50 -3.64
N ALA A 232 29.20 18.48 -3.59
CA ALA A 232 28.40 19.02 -2.48
C ALA A 232 28.33 18.10 -1.24
N ARG A 233 28.94 16.90 -1.29
CA ARG A 233 28.88 15.88 -0.23
C ARG A 233 27.45 15.54 0.17
N VAL A 234 26.59 15.32 -0.82
CA VAL A 234 25.24 14.82 -0.61
C VAL A 234 25.24 13.30 -0.79
N PRO A 235 24.86 12.51 0.24
CA PRO A 235 24.62 11.07 0.06
C PRO A 235 23.54 10.86 -1.00
N PHE A 236 23.89 10.18 -2.09
CA PHE A 236 23.07 10.18 -3.29
C PHE A 236 22.69 8.77 -3.71
N THR A 237 21.41 8.56 -3.99
CA THR A 237 20.87 7.32 -4.55
C THR A 237 20.66 7.49 -6.05
N THR A 238 21.17 6.56 -6.84
CA THR A 238 20.99 6.55 -8.30
C THR A 238 20.94 5.12 -8.81
N GLY A 239 20.88 4.91 -10.12
CA GLY A 239 20.73 3.57 -10.65
C GLY A 239 20.47 3.48 -12.14
N VAL A 240 20.32 2.25 -12.62
CA VAL A 240 20.02 1.90 -14.00
C VAL A 240 18.63 1.27 -14.11
N LEU A 241 17.99 1.46 -15.27
CA LEU A 241 16.70 0.85 -15.60
C LEU A 241 16.93 -0.20 -16.69
N VAL A 242 16.46 -1.43 -16.45
CA VAL A 242 16.69 -2.60 -17.29
C VAL A 242 15.44 -2.89 -18.10
N GLY A 243 15.57 -3.03 -19.42
CA GLY A 243 14.47 -3.39 -20.32
C GLY A 243 13.73 -2.21 -20.95
N ILE A 244 14.35 -1.03 -21.04
CA ILE A 244 13.81 0.15 -21.72
C ILE A 244 14.32 0.33 -23.16
N GLY A 245 14.94 -0.70 -23.71
CA GLY A 245 15.48 -0.71 -25.07
C GLY A 245 16.97 -0.38 -25.15
N GLU A 246 17.65 -0.26 -24.02
CA GLU A 246 19.10 -0.13 -23.91
C GLU A 246 19.82 -1.44 -24.30
N THR A 247 21.03 -1.34 -24.85
CA THR A 247 21.86 -2.51 -25.15
C THR A 247 22.65 -2.95 -23.91
N LEU A 248 23.21 -4.16 -23.94
CA LEU A 248 24.11 -4.62 -22.87
C LEU A 248 25.32 -3.69 -22.69
N ARG A 249 25.80 -3.08 -23.79
CA ARG A 249 26.89 -2.10 -23.73
C ARG A 249 26.46 -0.80 -23.06
N ASP A 250 25.26 -0.29 -23.38
CA ASP A 250 24.71 0.89 -22.70
C ASP A 250 24.61 0.66 -21.18
N ARG A 251 24.16 -0.53 -20.75
CA ARG A 251 24.12 -0.91 -19.31
C ARG A 251 25.51 -0.92 -18.69
N ALA A 252 26.49 -1.55 -19.34
CA ALA A 252 27.88 -1.61 -18.87
C ALA A 252 28.49 -0.21 -18.74
N GLU A 253 28.36 0.64 -19.76
CA GLU A 253 28.86 2.02 -19.74
C GLU A 253 28.21 2.85 -18.63
N SER A 254 26.90 2.65 -18.40
CA SER A 254 26.18 3.31 -17.30
C SER A 254 26.73 2.91 -15.93
N LEU A 255 26.90 1.61 -15.68
CA LEU A 255 27.45 1.11 -14.41
C LEU A 255 28.88 1.60 -14.17
N LEU A 256 29.71 1.64 -15.23
CA LEU A 256 31.08 2.13 -15.11
C LEU A 256 31.15 3.64 -14.91
N ALA A 257 30.21 4.41 -15.48
CA ALA A 257 30.08 5.84 -15.19
C ALA A 257 29.72 6.09 -13.72
N LEU A 258 28.80 5.30 -13.16
CA LEU A 258 28.43 5.33 -11.74
C LEU A 258 29.62 4.99 -10.84
N ARG A 259 30.38 3.93 -11.18
CA ARG A 259 31.62 3.60 -10.47
C ARG A 259 32.61 4.76 -10.49
N ALA A 260 32.84 5.35 -11.66
CA ALA A 260 33.83 6.41 -11.82
C ALA A 260 33.49 7.65 -10.97
N THR A 261 32.21 8.04 -10.90
CA THR A 261 31.80 9.17 -10.04
C THR A 261 31.87 8.82 -8.55
N HIS A 262 31.51 7.59 -8.16
CA HIS A 262 31.64 7.15 -6.78
C HIS A 262 33.11 7.05 -6.34
N GLU A 263 34.02 6.57 -7.18
CA GLU A 263 35.45 6.54 -6.86
C GLU A 263 36.05 7.94 -6.64
N ARG A 264 35.55 8.95 -7.36
CA ARG A 264 36.00 10.35 -7.20
C ARG A 264 35.51 10.97 -5.89
N HIS A 265 34.26 10.72 -5.52
CA HIS A 265 33.58 11.51 -4.49
C HIS A 265 33.10 10.71 -3.27
N GLY A 266 32.97 9.38 -3.37
CA GLY A 266 32.46 8.49 -2.32
C GLY A 266 30.96 8.64 -2.02
N HIS A 267 30.23 9.48 -2.77
CA HIS A 267 28.91 9.98 -2.40
C HIS A 267 27.72 9.08 -2.77
N LEU A 268 27.88 8.20 -3.78
CA LEU A 268 26.82 7.24 -4.10
C LEU A 268 26.66 6.27 -2.93
N GLN A 269 25.53 6.33 -2.23
CA GLN A 269 25.27 5.43 -1.10
C GLN A 269 24.66 4.11 -1.54
N GLU A 270 24.00 4.11 -2.69
CA GLU A 270 23.17 3.03 -3.19
C GLU A 270 23.05 3.11 -4.72
N VAL A 271 23.18 1.96 -5.38
CA VAL A 271 22.88 1.79 -6.81
C VAL A 271 21.64 0.90 -6.94
N ILE A 272 20.56 1.50 -7.45
CA ILE A 272 19.32 0.81 -7.78
C ILE A 272 19.49 0.12 -9.13
N VAL A 273 19.21 -1.17 -9.17
CA VAL A 273 18.99 -1.89 -10.43
C VAL A 273 17.50 -2.16 -10.49
N GLN A 274 16.79 -1.46 -11.37
CA GLN A 274 15.34 -1.56 -11.47
C GLN A 274 14.97 -2.19 -12.81
N ASN A 275 14.03 -3.14 -12.81
CA ASN A 275 13.43 -3.68 -14.02
C ASN A 275 12.30 -2.78 -14.55
N PHE A 276 12.19 -2.71 -15.87
CA PHE A 276 11.02 -2.16 -16.54
C PHE A 276 9.83 -3.12 -16.44
N ARG A 277 8.68 -2.56 -16.08
CA ARG A 277 7.37 -3.22 -16.11
C ARG A 277 6.43 -2.38 -16.96
N ALA A 278 5.80 -3.01 -17.95
CA ALA A 278 4.89 -2.37 -18.89
C ALA A 278 3.61 -1.90 -18.19
N LYS A 279 3.09 -0.75 -18.62
CA LYS A 279 1.97 -0.08 -17.95
C LYS A 279 0.90 0.37 -18.94
N PRO A 280 -0.39 0.06 -18.71
CA PRO A 280 -1.48 0.32 -19.68
C PRO A 280 -1.61 1.78 -20.17
N ARG A 281 -1.20 2.75 -19.36
CA ARG A 281 -1.35 4.21 -19.64
C ARG A 281 -0.09 4.86 -20.20
N THR A 282 0.85 4.09 -20.74
CA THR A 282 2.13 4.60 -21.23
C THR A 282 2.30 4.35 -22.72
N ALA A 283 3.23 5.05 -23.37
CA ALA A 283 3.56 4.79 -24.77
C ALA A 283 4.20 3.40 -24.95
N MET A 284 4.81 2.86 -23.88
CA MET A 284 5.39 1.52 -23.82
C MET A 284 4.44 0.44 -23.24
N ARG A 285 3.13 0.67 -23.23
CA ARG A 285 2.16 -0.31 -22.69
C ARG A 285 2.23 -1.70 -23.33
N ASP A 286 2.66 -1.75 -24.59
CA ASP A 286 2.74 -2.96 -25.41
C ASP A 286 4.20 -3.51 -25.50
N ALA A 287 5.15 -2.88 -24.80
CA ALA A 287 6.52 -3.37 -24.72
C ALA A 287 6.62 -4.54 -23.75
N PRO A 288 7.51 -5.52 -23.97
CA PRO A 288 7.72 -6.61 -23.03
C PRO A 288 8.33 -6.10 -21.72
N ASP A 289 7.95 -6.71 -20.60
CA ASP A 289 8.64 -6.55 -19.32
C ASP A 289 10.12 -6.95 -19.46
N ALA A 290 10.97 -6.43 -18.57
CA ALA A 290 12.36 -6.87 -18.50
C ALA A 290 12.41 -8.37 -18.19
N GLU A 291 13.23 -9.09 -18.95
CA GLU A 291 13.42 -10.52 -18.78
C GLU A 291 14.21 -10.79 -17.48
N LEU A 292 13.80 -11.82 -16.72
CA LEU A 292 14.31 -12.09 -15.38
C LEU A 292 15.80 -12.43 -15.36
N ILE A 293 16.28 -13.25 -16.30
CA ILE A 293 17.68 -13.64 -16.37
C ILE A 293 18.56 -12.44 -16.73
N GLU A 294 18.13 -11.59 -17.66
CA GLU A 294 18.78 -10.32 -17.96
C GLU A 294 18.84 -9.38 -16.76
N TYR A 295 17.76 -9.31 -16.00
CA TYR A 295 17.68 -8.50 -14.81
C TYR A 295 18.66 -9.01 -13.73
N ALA A 296 18.64 -10.31 -13.43
CA ALA A 296 19.55 -10.94 -12.47
C ALA A 296 21.02 -10.79 -12.88
N ALA A 297 21.35 -10.99 -14.16
CA ALA A 297 22.71 -10.75 -14.67
C ALA A 297 23.14 -9.29 -14.47
N THR A 298 22.21 -8.33 -14.65
CA THR A 298 22.50 -6.91 -14.43
C THR A 298 22.74 -6.59 -12.95
N VAL A 299 21.98 -7.19 -12.03
CA VAL A 299 22.21 -7.06 -10.58
C VAL A 299 23.60 -7.60 -10.21
N ALA A 300 23.96 -8.78 -10.73
CA ALA A 300 25.26 -9.40 -10.49
C ALA A 300 26.43 -8.57 -11.05
N VAL A 301 26.30 -8.07 -12.28
CA VAL A 301 27.34 -7.21 -12.86
C VAL A 301 27.42 -5.87 -12.12
N ALA A 302 26.31 -5.29 -11.68
CA ALA A 302 26.33 -4.07 -10.86
C ALA A 302 27.10 -4.30 -9.55
N ARG A 303 26.85 -5.42 -8.85
CA ARG A 303 27.60 -5.83 -7.64
C ARG A 303 29.10 -5.94 -7.93
N LEU A 304 29.49 -6.60 -9.01
CA LEU A 304 30.90 -6.82 -9.34
C LEU A 304 31.62 -5.55 -9.80
N VAL A 305 30.94 -4.70 -10.59
CA VAL A 305 31.49 -3.43 -11.04
C VAL A 305 31.66 -2.46 -9.88
N MET A 306 30.65 -2.33 -9.02
CA MET A 306 30.67 -1.37 -7.90
C MET A 306 31.44 -1.89 -6.68
N GLY A 307 31.64 -3.21 -6.57
CA GLY A 307 32.43 -3.85 -5.54
C GLY A 307 31.68 -4.10 -4.22
N PRO A 308 32.42 -4.55 -3.17
CA PRO A 308 31.82 -5.00 -1.92
C PRO A 308 31.26 -3.85 -1.06
N GLY A 309 31.78 -2.63 -1.21
CA GLY A 309 31.33 -1.48 -0.41
C GLY A 309 29.93 -0.96 -0.80
N MET A 310 29.59 -1.03 -2.09
CA MET A 310 28.33 -0.47 -2.59
C MET A 310 27.10 -1.22 -2.07
N ARG A 311 25.99 -0.51 -1.90
CA ARG A 311 24.68 -1.13 -1.63
C ARG A 311 23.95 -1.31 -2.95
N ILE A 312 23.50 -2.52 -3.25
CA ILE A 312 22.79 -2.83 -4.49
C ILE A 312 21.33 -3.07 -4.15
N GLN A 313 20.50 -2.13 -4.59
CA GLN A 313 19.07 -2.11 -4.30
C GLN A 313 18.26 -2.73 -5.43
N VAL A 314 17.32 -3.59 -5.09
CA VAL A 314 16.27 -4.09 -6.00
C VAL A 314 14.89 -3.86 -5.38
N PRO A 315 13.94 -3.21 -6.08
CA PRO A 315 12.61 -2.97 -5.53
C PRO A 315 11.79 -4.27 -5.39
N PRO A 316 11.28 -4.64 -4.20
CA PRO A 316 10.64 -5.94 -3.97
C PRO A 316 9.24 -6.03 -4.57
N ASN A 317 8.57 -4.89 -4.83
CA ASN A 317 7.24 -4.87 -5.44
C ASN A 317 7.26 -5.12 -6.96
N LEU A 318 8.41 -4.96 -7.61
CA LEU A 318 8.54 -5.10 -9.07
C LEU A 318 8.99 -6.49 -9.51
N SER A 319 9.15 -7.41 -8.55
CA SER A 319 9.50 -8.80 -8.78
C SER A 319 8.56 -9.71 -8.02
N ASP A 320 8.23 -10.84 -8.62
CA ASP A 320 7.39 -11.83 -7.94
C ASP A 320 8.21 -12.49 -6.80
N PRO A 321 7.60 -12.91 -5.68
CA PRO A 321 8.34 -13.47 -4.54
C PRO A 321 9.25 -14.65 -4.90
N GLN A 322 8.88 -15.45 -5.90
CA GLN A 322 9.67 -16.57 -6.42
C GLN A 322 10.99 -16.13 -7.11
N GLU A 323 11.10 -14.87 -7.50
CA GLU A 323 12.29 -14.30 -8.13
C GLU A 323 13.33 -13.81 -7.10
N PHE A 324 12.93 -13.66 -5.82
CA PHE A 324 13.78 -13.07 -4.78
C PHE A 324 15.07 -13.86 -4.56
N GLU A 325 14.99 -15.20 -4.57
CA GLU A 325 16.17 -16.06 -4.43
C GLU A 325 17.24 -15.70 -5.47
N LEU A 326 16.83 -15.56 -6.73
CA LEU A 326 17.74 -15.25 -7.82
C LEU A 326 18.36 -13.86 -7.67
N LEU A 327 17.59 -12.85 -7.26
CA LEU A 327 18.08 -11.48 -7.04
C LEU A 327 19.05 -11.41 -5.85
N VAL A 328 18.77 -12.16 -4.79
CA VAL A 328 19.68 -12.28 -3.64
C VAL A 328 20.95 -13.03 -4.05
N ARG A 329 20.88 -14.11 -4.84
CA ARG A 329 22.07 -14.77 -5.41
C ARG A 329 22.85 -13.83 -6.35
N ALA A 330 22.17 -12.92 -7.04
CA ALA A 330 22.81 -11.90 -7.85
C ALA A 330 23.53 -10.79 -7.04
N GLY A 331 23.48 -10.83 -5.70
CA GLY A 331 24.24 -9.93 -4.85
C GLY A 331 23.51 -8.64 -4.46
N ALA A 332 22.18 -8.60 -4.58
CA ALA A 332 21.37 -7.59 -3.92
C ALA A 332 21.51 -7.67 -2.39
N ASP A 333 21.52 -6.53 -1.71
CA ASP A 333 21.55 -6.48 -0.24
C ASP A 333 20.65 -5.39 0.37
N ASP A 334 19.86 -4.72 -0.47
CA ASP A 334 18.87 -3.75 -0.06
C ASP A 334 17.57 -3.92 -0.87
N TRP A 335 16.42 -3.92 -0.20
CA TRP A 335 15.09 -3.96 -0.83
C TRP A 335 14.55 -2.54 -1.11
N GLY A 336 15.23 -1.49 -0.66
CA GLY A 336 14.82 -0.12 -0.85
C GLY A 336 13.73 0.36 0.09
N GLY A 337 13.04 1.43 -0.32
CA GLY A 337 11.98 2.05 0.47
C GLY A 337 10.65 1.31 0.36
N VAL A 338 10.19 0.70 1.45
CA VAL A 338 8.90 -0.02 1.55
C VAL A 338 7.93 0.78 2.42
N SER A 339 6.70 0.97 1.93
CA SER A 339 5.68 1.76 2.63
C SER A 339 4.55 0.89 3.19
N PRO A 340 4.25 0.96 4.49
CA PRO A 340 3.07 0.32 5.07
C PRO A 340 1.78 1.15 4.89
N LEU A 341 1.87 2.34 4.31
CA LEU A 341 0.75 3.28 4.16
C LEU A 341 0.46 3.55 2.69
N THR A 342 1.30 4.38 2.07
CA THR A 342 1.11 4.90 0.72
C THR A 342 1.45 3.87 -0.34
N ALA A 343 0.68 3.83 -1.42
CA ALA A 343 1.01 3.05 -2.61
C ALA A 343 2.34 3.50 -3.26
N ASP A 344 2.86 2.69 -4.17
CA ASP A 344 3.90 3.14 -5.11
C ASP A 344 3.23 4.00 -6.19
N HIS A 345 3.39 5.32 -6.15
CA HIS A 345 2.77 6.20 -7.15
C HIS A 345 3.45 6.09 -8.53
N VAL A 346 4.66 5.53 -8.60
CA VAL A 346 5.39 5.31 -9.87
C VAL A 346 4.96 3.99 -10.51
N ASN A 347 4.67 2.97 -9.72
CA ASN A 347 4.15 1.67 -10.17
C ASN A 347 2.89 1.29 -9.37
N PRO A 348 1.77 2.02 -9.53
CA PRO A 348 0.56 1.85 -8.70
C PRO A 348 -0.11 0.48 -8.85
N GLU A 349 0.18 -0.24 -9.93
CA GLU A 349 -0.27 -1.61 -10.18
C GLU A 349 0.53 -2.67 -9.40
N ARG A 350 1.65 -2.30 -8.76
CA ARG A 350 2.54 -3.18 -8.00
C ARG A 350 2.69 -2.66 -6.56
N PRO A 351 1.78 -3.02 -5.65
CA PRO A 351 1.80 -2.52 -4.28
C PRO A 351 3.04 -3.00 -3.51
N TRP A 352 3.39 -2.26 -2.46
CA TRP A 352 4.44 -2.69 -1.54
C TRP A 352 4.07 -4.02 -0.87
N PRO A 353 5.02 -4.96 -0.72
CA PRO A 353 4.78 -6.15 0.08
C PRO A 353 4.54 -5.76 1.54
N HIS A 354 3.75 -6.57 2.26
CA HIS A 354 3.66 -6.42 3.70
C HIS A 354 5.03 -6.68 4.34
N LEU A 355 5.38 -5.91 5.36
CA LEU A 355 6.72 -5.97 5.96
C LEU A 355 7.00 -7.31 6.65
N ASP A 356 5.99 -7.92 7.24
CA ASP A 356 6.14 -9.24 7.86
C ASP A 356 6.37 -10.33 6.82
N ASP A 357 5.72 -10.24 5.65
CA ASP A 357 5.93 -11.17 4.55
C ASP A 357 7.32 -11.00 3.96
N LEU A 358 7.75 -9.75 3.72
CA LEU A 358 9.10 -9.47 3.25
C LEU A 358 10.16 -9.97 4.24
N ALA A 359 9.93 -9.83 5.54
CA ALA A 359 10.82 -10.34 6.57
C ALA A 359 10.88 -11.88 6.57
N ALA A 360 9.73 -12.56 6.48
CA ALA A 360 9.64 -14.01 6.42
C ALA A 360 10.37 -14.55 5.18
N ARG A 361 10.10 -13.99 4.00
CA ARG A 361 10.79 -14.36 2.74
C ARG A 361 12.28 -14.10 2.79
N THR A 362 12.71 -12.96 3.34
CA THR A 362 14.14 -12.68 3.52
C THR A 362 14.79 -13.71 4.47
N GLY A 363 14.07 -14.14 5.50
CA GLY A 363 14.48 -15.20 6.43
C GLY A 363 14.60 -16.58 5.78
N GLU A 364 13.67 -16.95 4.91
CA GLU A 364 13.71 -18.20 4.11
C GLU A 364 14.98 -18.26 3.22
N LEU A 365 15.46 -17.09 2.76
CA LEU A 365 16.70 -16.96 1.99
C LEU A 365 17.98 -16.92 2.85
N GLY A 366 17.85 -17.06 4.17
CA GLY A 366 18.98 -17.05 5.11
C GLY A 366 19.46 -15.67 5.55
N PHE A 367 18.69 -14.61 5.30
CA PHE A 367 19.02 -13.24 5.70
C PHE A 367 18.08 -12.69 6.77
N ALA A 368 18.60 -11.81 7.63
CA ALA A 368 17.79 -11.01 8.53
C ALA A 368 17.42 -9.69 7.85
N LEU A 369 16.12 -9.39 7.78
CA LEU A 369 15.65 -8.07 7.33
C LEU A 369 15.84 -7.03 8.44
N ARG A 370 16.55 -5.93 8.15
CA ARG A 370 16.77 -4.83 9.10
C ARG A 370 16.41 -3.48 8.49
N GLU A 371 15.77 -2.64 9.29
CA GLU A 371 15.39 -1.29 8.88
C GLU A 371 16.59 -0.35 8.90
N ARG A 372 16.81 0.40 7.81
CA ARG A 372 17.78 1.50 7.71
C ARG A 372 17.04 2.85 7.68
N LEU A 373 17.80 3.93 7.85
CA LEU A 373 17.32 5.28 7.54
C LEU A 373 17.43 5.58 6.04
N THR A 374 16.96 6.75 5.65
CA THR A 374 17.07 7.28 4.27
C THR A 374 18.52 7.42 3.78
N ALA A 375 19.47 7.59 4.71
CA ALA A 375 20.89 7.54 4.44
C ALA A 375 21.52 6.30 5.08
N HIS A 376 22.41 5.60 4.36
CA HIS A 376 23.10 4.42 4.88
C HIS A 376 24.11 4.77 5.98
N PRO A 377 24.42 3.85 6.91
CA PRO A 377 25.26 4.12 8.08
C PRO A 377 26.57 4.89 7.84
N PRO A 378 27.37 4.62 6.77
CA PRO A 378 28.59 5.37 6.50
C PRO A 378 28.40 6.87 6.21
N TYR A 379 27.17 7.28 5.90
CA TYR A 379 26.80 8.66 5.56
C TYR A 379 26.10 9.40 6.71
N LEU A 380 26.02 8.78 7.89
CA LEU A 380 25.33 9.32 9.05
C LEU A 380 26.29 9.99 10.06
N ASP A 381 27.44 10.46 9.60
CA ASP A 381 28.44 11.16 10.40
C ASP A 381 28.55 12.66 10.05
N ASP A 382 29.42 13.36 10.76
CA ASP A 382 29.63 14.80 10.62
C ASP A 382 30.26 15.21 9.29
N ALA A 383 30.87 14.28 8.56
CA ALA A 383 31.50 14.56 7.28
C ALA A 383 30.47 14.69 6.15
N TRP A 384 29.36 13.96 6.27
CA TRP A 384 28.27 13.91 5.29
C TRP A 384 27.05 14.72 5.71
N LEU A 385 26.59 14.56 6.96
CA LEU A 385 25.38 15.19 7.45
C LEU A 385 25.55 16.68 7.68
N ASP A 386 24.60 17.45 7.15
CA ASP A 386 24.47 18.85 7.48
C ASP A 386 24.09 19.03 8.97
N PRO A 387 24.67 20.03 9.69
CA PRO A 387 24.31 20.29 11.08
C PRO A 387 22.81 20.48 11.33
N ALA A 388 22.07 21.04 10.36
CA ALA A 388 20.64 21.33 10.51
C ALA A 388 19.76 20.07 10.62
N ILE A 389 20.16 18.94 10.03
CA ILE A 389 19.37 17.70 10.05
C ILE A 389 19.91 16.64 11.03
N ARG A 390 21.12 16.86 11.56
CA ARG A 390 21.84 15.90 12.42
C ARG A 390 21.03 15.44 13.63
N ALA A 391 20.38 16.37 14.33
CA ALA A 391 19.60 16.04 15.51
C ALA A 391 18.48 15.05 15.17
N ALA A 392 17.74 15.32 14.08
CA ALA A 392 16.65 14.46 13.60
C ALA A 392 17.17 13.08 13.24
N THR A 393 18.30 13.02 12.54
CA THR A 393 18.94 11.77 12.15
C THR A 393 19.40 10.97 13.37
N TYR A 394 20.04 11.58 14.36
CA TYR A 394 20.56 10.90 15.55
C TYR A 394 19.46 10.39 16.50
N ALA A 395 18.30 11.05 16.51
CA ALA A 395 17.15 10.57 17.28
C ALA A 395 16.62 9.22 16.75
N LEU A 396 16.76 8.97 15.45
CA LEU A 396 16.26 7.77 14.78
C LEU A 396 17.33 6.70 14.53
N ARG A 397 18.61 7.09 14.56
CA ARG A 397 19.76 6.20 14.36
C ARG A 397 20.07 5.39 15.63
N ASP A 398 20.27 4.10 15.46
CA ASP A 398 20.89 3.23 16.45
C ASP A 398 22.40 3.54 16.54
N PRO A 399 22.92 3.91 17.71
CA PRO A 399 24.32 4.35 17.84
C PRO A 399 25.32 3.21 17.62
N ALA A 400 24.96 1.96 17.87
CA ALA A 400 25.86 0.81 17.75
C ALA A 400 25.98 0.32 16.31
N THR A 401 24.86 0.29 15.58
CA THR A 401 24.79 -0.30 14.23
C THR A 401 24.71 0.75 13.12
N GLY A 402 24.29 1.98 13.45
CA GLY A 402 23.95 3.02 12.49
C GLY A 402 22.66 2.77 11.70
N LEU A 403 21.96 1.67 11.94
CA LEU A 403 20.65 1.37 11.36
C LEU A 403 19.52 2.13 12.07
N ALA A 404 18.27 1.95 11.65
CA ALA A 404 17.13 2.58 12.31
C ALA A 404 16.84 1.92 13.67
N ARG A 405 16.48 2.72 14.69
CA ARG A 405 16.04 2.20 15.99
C ARG A 405 14.71 1.45 15.87
N VAL A 406 14.65 0.27 16.49
CA VAL A 406 13.43 -0.55 16.57
C VAL A 406 12.39 0.17 17.44
N GLY A 407 11.14 0.26 16.97
CA GLY A 407 10.03 0.87 17.72
C GLY A 407 10.07 2.40 17.83
N ALA A 408 11.08 3.07 17.27
CA ALA A 408 11.10 4.53 17.22
C ALA A 408 10.09 5.04 16.17
N GLY A 409 8.94 5.56 16.61
CA GLY A 409 8.20 6.54 15.83
C GLY A 409 8.94 7.88 15.92
N GLY A 410 9.05 8.64 14.83
CA GLY A 410 9.75 9.93 14.78
C GLY A 410 9.52 10.78 16.03
N ALA A 411 10.59 11.02 16.82
CA ALA A 411 10.52 11.97 17.92
C ALA A 411 10.45 13.37 17.32
N VAL A 412 9.43 14.16 17.71
CA VAL A 412 9.32 15.55 17.26
C VAL A 412 10.51 16.33 17.82
N ILE A 413 11.50 16.62 16.98
CA ILE A 413 12.57 17.52 17.36
C ILE A 413 12.08 18.93 17.18
N ARG A 414 11.79 19.58 18.31
CA ARG A 414 11.59 21.04 18.33
C ARG A 414 12.98 21.67 18.33
N PRO A 415 13.36 22.45 17.32
CA PRO A 415 14.57 23.26 17.42
C PRO A 415 14.40 24.22 18.60
N GLU A 416 15.37 24.27 19.50
CA GLU A 416 15.47 25.37 20.46
C GLU A 416 15.59 26.67 19.65
N GLY A 417 14.55 27.51 19.68
CA GLY A 417 14.50 28.77 18.92
C GLY A 417 13.69 28.75 17.62
N ALA A 418 13.03 27.65 17.24
CA ALA A 418 12.02 27.70 16.19
C ALA A 418 10.83 28.53 16.68
N ALA A 419 10.71 29.76 16.16
CA ALA A 419 9.52 30.56 16.34
C ALA A 419 8.30 29.70 16.00
N ARG A 420 7.31 29.64 16.91
CA ARG A 420 5.96 29.20 16.55
C ARG A 420 5.63 29.89 15.23
N PRO A 421 5.13 29.19 14.19
CA PRO A 421 4.62 29.88 13.01
C PRO A 421 3.65 30.94 13.52
N SER A 422 4.00 32.21 13.31
CA SER A 422 3.15 33.32 13.68
C SER A 422 1.80 33.06 13.01
N PRO A 423 0.67 33.10 13.74
CA PRO A 423 -0.62 33.06 13.08
C PRO A 423 -0.62 34.16 12.03
N GLN A 424 -0.63 33.78 10.76
CA GLN A 424 -0.70 34.76 9.69
C GLN A 424 -2.03 35.50 9.87
N HIS A 425 -1.89 36.77 10.24
CA HIS A 425 -2.87 37.85 10.21
C HIS A 425 -4.33 37.44 10.43
N GLY A 426 -4.77 37.54 11.69
CA GLY A 426 -6.18 37.67 12.04
C GLY A 426 -6.78 38.95 11.48
N GLY A 427 -7.20 38.92 10.22
CA GLY A 427 -8.36 39.66 9.76
C GLY A 427 -9.59 38.79 10.03
N GLY A 428 -10.67 39.35 10.56
CA GLY A 428 -11.85 38.61 11.00
C GLY A 428 -12.29 37.56 9.98
N ALA A 429 -12.01 36.29 10.28
CA ALA A 429 -12.29 35.17 9.39
C ALA A 429 -13.80 35.06 9.19
N SER A 430 -14.24 34.97 7.94
CA SER A 430 -15.62 34.62 7.65
C SER A 430 -15.92 33.20 8.17
N GLY A 431 -17.20 32.85 8.38
CA GLY A 431 -17.56 31.51 8.84
C GLY A 431 -17.00 30.38 7.94
N THR A 432 -16.88 30.64 6.64
CA THR A 432 -16.30 29.71 5.65
C THR A 432 -14.79 29.51 5.85
N ASP A 433 -14.05 30.55 6.22
CA ASP A 433 -12.60 30.45 6.45
C ASP A 433 -12.29 29.67 7.74
N ALA A 434 -13.12 29.83 8.77
CA ALA A 434 -13.02 29.04 9.99
C ALA A 434 -13.30 27.55 9.76
N PHE A 435 -14.31 27.22 8.94
CA PHE A 435 -14.61 25.82 8.59
C PHE A 435 -13.49 25.17 7.77
N ARG A 436 -12.91 25.90 6.82
CA ARG A 436 -11.73 25.41 6.06
C ARG A 436 -10.53 25.15 6.95
N ALA A 437 -10.23 26.06 7.87
CA ALA A 437 -9.14 25.86 8.83
C ALA A 437 -9.37 24.63 9.73
N LEU A 438 -10.64 24.36 10.09
CA LEU A 438 -11.02 23.16 10.82
C LEU A 438 -10.83 21.89 9.97
N LEU A 439 -11.23 21.90 8.70
CA LEU A 439 -11.00 20.79 7.76
C LEU A 439 -9.51 20.52 7.55
N ASP A 440 -8.69 21.56 7.39
CA ASP A 440 -7.25 21.43 7.24
C ASP A 440 -6.64 20.76 8.48
N ARG A 441 -7.05 21.17 9.68
CA ARG A 441 -6.64 20.50 10.91
C ARG A 441 -7.11 19.05 10.97
N ALA A 442 -8.36 18.77 10.58
CA ALA A 442 -8.90 17.41 10.56
C ALA A 442 -8.11 16.49 9.60
N ALA A 443 -7.71 17.00 8.43
CA ALA A 443 -6.93 16.25 7.46
C ALA A 443 -5.48 16.05 7.91
N ALA A 444 -4.85 17.11 8.44
CA ALA A 444 -3.43 17.07 8.80
C ALA A 444 -3.16 16.45 10.17
N ASP A 445 -4.03 16.65 11.15
CA ASP A 445 -3.86 16.21 12.54
C ASP A 445 -5.21 15.90 13.20
N PRO A 446 -5.83 14.75 12.89
CA PRO A 446 -7.14 14.37 13.44
C PRO A 446 -7.17 14.41 14.98
N ALA A 447 -6.04 14.08 15.63
CA ALA A 447 -5.90 14.08 17.08
C ALA A 447 -5.88 15.49 17.71
N SER A 448 -5.70 16.54 16.89
CA SER A 448 -5.73 17.94 17.34
C SER A 448 -7.14 18.49 17.53
N LEU A 449 -8.18 17.78 17.06
CA LEU A 449 -9.56 18.22 17.16
C LEU A 449 -10.21 17.69 18.44
N ASP A 450 -11.00 18.55 19.10
CA ASP A 450 -11.89 18.13 20.19
C ASP A 450 -13.23 17.56 19.68
N ASP A 451 -14.07 17.05 20.60
CA ASP A 451 -15.36 16.45 20.23
C ASP A 451 -16.32 17.47 19.61
N ALA A 452 -16.32 18.72 20.08
CA ALA A 452 -17.23 19.76 19.56
C ALA A 452 -16.85 20.16 18.13
N GLU A 453 -15.55 20.21 17.84
CA GLU A 453 -15.00 20.41 16.51
C GLU A 453 -15.39 19.27 15.55
N TRP A 454 -15.31 18.02 15.99
CA TRP A 454 -15.77 16.89 15.19
C TRP A 454 -17.28 16.87 14.97
N GLU A 455 -18.06 17.20 15.99
CA GLU A 455 -19.51 17.35 15.87
C GLU A 455 -19.89 18.45 14.88
N ARG A 456 -19.12 19.56 14.83
CA ARG A 456 -19.32 20.64 13.85
C ARG A 456 -19.09 20.17 12.41
N LEU A 457 -18.09 19.33 12.18
CA LEU A 457 -17.85 18.72 10.86
C LEU A 457 -18.98 17.76 10.48
N LEU A 458 -19.45 16.93 11.42
CA LEU A 458 -20.56 16.00 11.17
C LEU A 458 -21.89 16.73 10.87
N ARG A 459 -22.02 17.97 11.37
CA ARG A 459 -23.14 18.88 11.15
C ARG A 459 -22.98 19.81 9.93
N ALA A 460 -21.96 19.62 9.09
CA ALA A 460 -21.78 20.42 7.86
C ALA A 460 -22.97 20.34 6.88
N GLU A 461 -23.34 21.46 6.26
CA GLU A 461 -24.47 21.54 5.31
C GLU A 461 -24.07 22.26 4.02
N GLY A 462 -24.73 21.91 2.91
CA GLY A 462 -24.52 22.54 1.61
C GLY A 462 -23.03 22.55 1.20
N PRO A 463 -22.45 23.71 0.83
CA PRO A 463 -21.05 23.80 0.37
C PRO A 463 -20.01 23.30 1.39
N GLU A 464 -20.34 23.28 2.68
CA GLU A 464 -19.45 22.75 3.71
C GLU A 464 -19.33 21.23 3.63
N VAL A 465 -20.44 20.53 3.33
CA VAL A 465 -20.42 19.08 3.15
C VAL A 465 -19.63 18.70 1.89
N ASP A 466 -19.70 19.52 0.84
CA ASP A 466 -18.91 19.33 -0.38
C ASP A 466 -17.41 19.47 -0.10
N ALA A 467 -17.02 20.50 0.65
CA ALA A 467 -15.63 20.71 1.05
C ALA A 467 -15.11 19.59 1.97
N LEU A 468 -15.95 19.13 2.90
CA LEU A 468 -15.66 18.01 3.79
C LEU A 468 -15.45 16.71 3.00
N ALA A 469 -16.36 16.39 2.08
CA ALA A 469 -16.27 15.21 1.22
C ALA A 469 -15.01 15.24 0.35
N ALA A 470 -14.71 16.37 -0.30
CA ALA A 470 -13.51 16.53 -1.11
C ALA A 470 -12.22 16.37 -0.28
N THR A 471 -12.17 16.96 0.92
CA THR A 471 -11.04 16.84 1.84
C THR A 471 -10.82 15.39 2.27
N ALA A 472 -11.89 14.68 2.61
CA ALA A 472 -11.83 13.27 2.96
C ALA A 472 -11.37 12.40 1.79
N ASP A 473 -11.82 12.69 0.57
CA ASP A 473 -11.40 11.96 -0.62
C ASP A 473 -9.93 12.18 -0.96
N ASP A 474 -9.43 13.41 -0.79
CA ASP A 474 -8.02 13.73 -0.89
C ASP A 474 -7.20 12.96 0.14
N VAL A 475 -7.61 12.97 1.41
CA VAL A 475 -6.94 12.17 2.46
C VAL A 475 -6.95 10.69 2.09
N ARG A 476 -8.07 10.13 1.62
CA ARG A 476 -8.16 8.75 1.13
C ARG A 476 -7.14 8.48 0.02
N ARG A 477 -7.08 9.35 -0.99
CA ARG A 477 -6.17 9.22 -2.14
C ARG A 477 -4.71 9.10 -1.71
N TYR A 478 -4.27 9.95 -0.80
CA TYR A 478 -2.86 9.98 -0.38
C TYR A 478 -2.51 8.93 0.69
N THR A 479 -3.50 8.24 1.26
CA THR A 479 -3.28 7.29 2.37
C THR A 479 -3.47 5.84 1.93
N VAL A 480 -4.59 5.51 1.30
CA VAL A 480 -4.88 4.15 0.81
C VAL A 480 -4.82 4.01 -0.71
N GLY A 481 -4.57 5.12 -1.42
CA GLY A 481 -4.38 5.14 -2.86
C GLY A 481 -5.68 5.31 -3.67
N ASP A 482 -5.56 5.03 -4.97
CA ASP A 482 -6.64 5.24 -5.94
C ASP A 482 -7.53 4.01 -6.11
N ALA A 483 -7.11 2.81 -5.73
CA ALA A 483 -7.89 1.60 -6.00
C ALA A 483 -9.23 1.60 -5.26
N VAL A 484 -10.29 1.09 -5.92
CA VAL A 484 -11.51 0.64 -5.25
C VAL A 484 -11.40 -0.87 -5.08
N SER A 485 -11.48 -1.36 -3.85
CA SER A 485 -11.39 -2.79 -3.57
C SER A 485 -12.76 -3.46 -3.36
N ALA A 486 -12.78 -4.78 -3.51
CA ALA A 486 -13.88 -5.65 -3.11
C ALA A 486 -13.35 -7.05 -2.77
N VAL A 487 -14.05 -7.79 -1.91
CA VAL A 487 -13.77 -9.21 -1.61
C VAL A 487 -14.80 -10.10 -2.30
N ALA A 488 -14.35 -11.16 -2.96
CA ALA A 488 -15.23 -12.15 -3.55
C ALA A 488 -15.74 -13.08 -2.43
N ASN A 489 -16.95 -12.83 -1.96
CA ASN A 489 -17.49 -13.53 -0.80
C ASN A 489 -18.94 -13.96 -0.94
N ARG A 490 -19.36 -14.71 0.07
CA ARG A 490 -20.75 -15.12 0.31
C ARG A 490 -21.05 -15.16 1.80
N ASN A 491 -22.29 -14.86 2.16
CA ASN A 491 -22.75 -14.87 3.55
C ASN A 491 -23.50 -16.17 3.89
N VAL A 492 -23.35 -16.62 5.14
CA VAL A 492 -24.09 -17.74 5.73
C VAL A 492 -24.55 -17.34 7.14
N ALA A 493 -25.82 -17.57 7.44
CA ALA A 493 -26.42 -17.28 8.74
C ALA A 493 -26.50 -18.55 9.60
N THR A 494 -25.79 -18.61 10.72
CA THR A 494 -25.83 -19.73 11.69
C THR A 494 -27.20 -19.95 12.32
N THR A 495 -28.08 -18.94 12.30
CA THR A 495 -29.48 -19.05 12.74
C THR A 495 -30.25 -20.12 11.95
N GLY A 496 -29.84 -20.38 10.71
CA GLY A 496 -30.41 -21.44 9.87
C GLY A 496 -29.90 -22.85 10.19
N PHE A 497 -28.82 -22.98 10.97
CA PHE A 497 -28.24 -24.29 11.24
C PHE A 497 -29.17 -25.16 12.09
N ARG A 498 -29.33 -26.42 11.69
CA ARG A 498 -29.98 -27.49 12.47
C ARG A 498 -29.11 -28.75 12.39
N ARG A 499 -28.83 -29.39 13.53
CA ARG A 499 -28.08 -30.65 13.52
C ARG A 499 -28.86 -31.78 12.84
N VAL A 500 -30.18 -31.73 12.92
CA VAL A 500 -31.10 -32.63 12.20
C VAL A 500 -31.89 -31.80 11.19
N ALA A 501 -31.84 -32.19 9.92
CA ALA A 501 -32.58 -31.52 8.86
C ALA A 501 -34.08 -31.47 9.19
N THR A 502 -34.64 -30.27 9.25
CA THR A 502 -36.07 -30.05 9.56
C THR A 502 -36.92 -29.88 8.30
N GLY A 503 -36.30 -29.55 7.16
CA GLY A 503 -37.00 -29.20 5.92
C GLY A 503 -37.67 -27.83 5.95
N GLU A 504 -37.45 -27.04 7.01
CA GLU A 504 -37.95 -25.67 7.11
C GLU A 504 -37.17 -24.76 6.14
N PRO A 505 -37.86 -23.85 5.41
CA PRO A 505 -37.19 -22.90 4.53
C PRO A 505 -36.12 -22.08 5.27
N GLY A 506 -34.93 -21.93 4.65
CA GLY A 506 -33.82 -21.18 5.25
C GLY A 506 -33.05 -21.94 6.34
N THR A 507 -33.34 -23.24 6.55
CA THR A 507 -32.55 -24.10 7.44
C THR A 507 -31.63 -25.05 6.67
N TYR A 508 -30.52 -25.44 7.28
CA TYR A 508 -29.54 -26.34 6.68
C TYR A 508 -28.80 -27.17 7.74
N ASP A 509 -28.29 -28.34 7.33
CA ASP A 509 -27.42 -29.20 8.13
C ASP A 509 -25.96 -29.10 7.67
N LEU A 510 -25.06 -29.85 8.32
CA LEU A 510 -23.63 -29.85 7.98
C LEU A 510 -23.35 -30.42 6.57
N ALA A 511 -24.19 -31.33 6.08
CA ALA A 511 -24.00 -31.91 4.74
C ALA A 511 -24.27 -30.85 3.68
N ALA A 512 -25.40 -30.14 3.78
CA ALA A 512 -25.74 -29.04 2.87
C ALA A 512 -24.74 -27.89 2.98
N LEU A 513 -24.22 -27.60 4.18
CA LEU A 513 -23.17 -26.60 4.39
C LEU A 513 -21.84 -26.97 3.69
N ALA A 514 -21.46 -28.25 3.70
CA ALA A 514 -20.27 -28.73 2.99
C ALA A 514 -20.42 -28.59 1.46
N GLU A 515 -21.61 -28.82 0.93
CA GLU A 515 -21.91 -28.58 -0.49
C GLU A 515 -21.84 -27.08 -0.83
N LEU A 516 -22.36 -26.20 0.04
CA LEU A 516 -22.25 -24.75 -0.11
C LEU A 516 -20.79 -24.30 -0.19
N ALA A 517 -19.92 -24.80 0.68
CA ALA A 517 -18.50 -24.49 0.67
C ALA A 517 -17.83 -24.88 -0.66
N ARG A 518 -18.19 -26.04 -1.23
CA ARG A 518 -17.66 -26.48 -2.53
C ARG A 518 -18.20 -25.62 -3.68
N ASP A 519 -19.48 -25.27 -3.66
CA ASP A 519 -20.08 -24.33 -4.61
C ASP A 519 -19.38 -22.96 -4.57
N ALA A 520 -19.05 -22.46 -3.38
CA ALA A 520 -18.30 -21.21 -3.22
C ALA A 520 -16.92 -21.27 -3.89
N VAL A 521 -16.19 -22.38 -3.75
CA VAL A 521 -14.90 -22.59 -4.45
C VAL A 521 -15.09 -22.65 -5.97
N GLU A 522 -16.14 -23.31 -6.46
CA GLU A 522 -16.44 -23.38 -7.89
C GLU A 522 -16.78 -22.02 -8.50
N LEU A 523 -17.37 -21.12 -7.71
CA LEU A 523 -17.64 -19.73 -8.11
C LEU A 523 -16.40 -18.82 -8.03
N GLY A 524 -15.27 -19.33 -7.55
CA GLY A 524 -14.05 -18.55 -7.36
C GLY A 524 -14.10 -17.58 -6.18
N LEU A 525 -14.96 -17.86 -5.19
CA LEU A 525 -15.02 -17.07 -3.96
C LEU A 525 -13.78 -17.31 -3.10
N THR A 526 -13.38 -16.27 -2.38
CA THR A 526 -12.20 -16.25 -1.52
C THR A 526 -12.55 -16.19 -0.04
N GLU A 527 -13.80 -15.85 0.28
CA GLU A 527 -14.28 -15.69 1.65
C GLU A 527 -15.68 -16.29 1.81
N ILE A 528 -15.93 -16.95 2.94
CA ILE A 528 -17.27 -17.19 3.47
C ILE A 528 -17.40 -16.42 4.78
N CYS A 529 -18.42 -15.57 4.87
CA CYS A 529 -18.73 -14.78 6.05
C CYS A 529 -19.88 -15.44 6.81
N VAL A 530 -19.64 -15.82 8.07
CA VAL A 530 -20.58 -16.60 8.88
C VAL A 530 -21.00 -15.81 10.12
N GLN A 531 -22.29 -15.53 10.27
CA GLN A 531 -22.79 -14.67 11.34
C GLN A 531 -24.13 -15.15 11.91
N GLY A 532 -24.36 -14.89 13.20
CA GLY A 532 -25.64 -15.12 13.86
C GLY A 532 -25.52 -16.04 15.07
N LEU A 533 -26.58 -16.10 15.86
CA LEU A 533 -26.65 -17.06 16.95
C LEU A 533 -27.08 -18.43 16.43
N VAL A 534 -26.43 -19.47 16.92
CA VAL A 534 -26.96 -20.83 16.83
C VAL A 534 -28.28 -20.89 17.60
N ALA A 535 -29.26 -21.63 17.08
CA ALA A 535 -30.57 -21.73 17.71
C ALA A 535 -30.47 -22.25 19.16
N ALA A 536 -31.31 -21.75 20.06
CA ALA A 536 -31.23 -22.07 21.49
C ALA A 536 -31.33 -23.58 21.81
N GLY A 537 -31.99 -24.36 20.94
CA GLY A 537 -32.11 -25.83 21.08
C GLY A 537 -30.91 -26.63 20.56
N GLU A 538 -29.98 -25.99 19.85
CA GLU A 538 -28.76 -26.62 19.31
C GLU A 538 -27.61 -26.45 20.29
N ASP A 539 -26.62 -27.33 20.27
CA ASP A 539 -25.44 -27.25 21.15
C ASP A 539 -24.52 -26.07 20.78
N ALA A 540 -23.84 -25.47 21.75
CA ALA A 540 -22.83 -24.43 21.51
C ALA A 540 -21.66 -24.93 20.65
N GLU A 541 -21.31 -26.22 20.75
CA GLU A 541 -20.31 -26.85 19.87
C GLU A 541 -20.67 -26.70 18.36
N SER A 542 -21.94 -26.46 18.04
CA SER A 542 -22.40 -26.28 16.66
C SER A 542 -21.72 -25.11 15.94
N TYR A 543 -21.28 -24.05 16.65
CA TYR A 543 -20.46 -23.00 16.03
C TYR A 543 -19.15 -23.61 15.48
N LEU A 544 -18.50 -24.46 16.27
CA LEU A 544 -17.25 -25.09 15.89
C LEU A 544 -17.47 -26.16 14.82
N ASP A 545 -18.56 -26.91 14.87
CA ASP A 545 -18.95 -27.87 13.83
C ASP A 545 -19.14 -27.16 12.48
N VAL A 546 -19.86 -26.04 12.45
CA VAL A 546 -20.05 -25.21 11.24
C VAL A 546 -18.71 -24.76 10.67
N ALA A 547 -17.82 -24.22 11.52
CA ALA A 547 -16.50 -23.76 11.08
C ALA A 547 -15.63 -24.89 10.52
N ARG A 548 -15.54 -26.02 11.25
CA ARG A 548 -14.78 -27.21 10.82
C ARG A 548 -15.31 -27.76 9.51
N THR A 549 -16.62 -27.84 9.32
CA THR A 549 -17.24 -28.31 8.09
C THR A 549 -16.89 -27.43 6.89
N LEU A 550 -16.99 -26.11 7.04
CA LEU A 550 -16.62 -25.16 5.98
C LEU A 550 -15.13 -25.27 5.63
N LYS A 551 -14.26 -25.28 6.64
CA LYS A 551 -12.81 -25.35 6.42
C LYS A 551 -12.37 -26.69 5.85
N HIS A 552 -13.00 -27.80 6.25
CA HIS A 552 -12.71 -29.11 5.69
C HIS A 552 -13.14 -29.23 4.22
N ALA A 553 -14.32 -28.72 3.88
CA ALA A 553 -14.86 -28.77 2.52
C ALA A 553 -14.15 -27.79 1.56
N ALA A 554 -13.63 -26.67 2.09
CA ALA A 554 -12.91 -25.66 1.32
C ALA A 554 -11.66 -25.13 2.08
N PRO A 555 -10.55 -25.90 2.16
CA PRO A 555 -9.39 -25.52 2.97
C PRO A 555 -8.73 -24.19 2.58
N GLY A 556 -8.83 -23.80 1.31
CA GLY A 556 -8.27 -22.55 0.79
C GLY A 556 -9.16 -21.33 0.92
N ILE A 557 -10.42 -21.46 1.38
CA ILE A 557 -11.31 -20.32 1.56
C ILE A 557 -11.04 -19.65 2.92
N HIS A 558 -11.09 -18.32 2.95
CA HIS A 558 -10.99 -17.55 4.18
C HIS A 558 -12.33 -17.60 4.92
N LEU A 559 -12.30 -17.97 6.19
CA LEU A 559 -13.48 -18.05 7.05
C LEU A 559 -13.55 -16.83 7.96
N HIS A 560 -14.44 -15.89 7.61
CA HIS A 560 -14.73 -14.70 8.40
C HIS A 560 -15.97 -14.96 9.28
N ALA A 561 -15.78 -15.49 10.48
CA ALA A 561 -16.86 -16.11 11.24
C ALA A 561 -16.99 -15.59 12.68
N PHE A 562 -18.25 -15.53 13.12
CA PHE A 562 -18.73 -15.29 14.48
C PHE A 562 -18.43 -13.90 15.03
N ARG A 563 -19.50 -13.14 15.23
CA ARG A 563 -19.47 -11.79 15.81
C ARG A 563 -19.17 -11.90 17.31
N PRO A 564 -18.74 -10.83 17.99
CA PRO A 564 -18.57 -10.83 19.44
C PRO A 564 -19.76 -11.41 20.22
N GLN A 565 -20.99 -11.21 19.76
CA GLN A 565 -22.18 -11.84 20.35
C GLN A 565 -22.21 -13.36 20.20
N ASP A 566 -21.80 -13.87 19.05
CA ASP A 566 -21.77 -15.29 18.73
C ASP A 566 -20.64 -15.97 19.52
N VAL A 567 -19.47 -15.31 19.64
CA VAL A 567 -18.33 -15.77 20.47
C VAL A 567 -18.69 -15.77 21.96
N ALA A 568 -19.43 -14.75 22.42
CA ALA A 568 -19.91 -14.67 23.78
C ALA A 568 -20.91 -15.79 24.12
N ASP A 569 -21.84 -16.10 23.21
CA ASP A 569 -22.77 -17.23 23.34
C ASP A 569 -22.02 -18.57 23.39
N LEU A 570 -21.05 -18.78 22.50
CA LEU A 570 -20.16 -19.95 22.54
C LEU A 570 -19.45 -20.05 23.89
N ALA A 571 -18.80 -18.98 24.35
CA ALA A 571 -18.06 -18.95 25.60
C ALA A 571 -18.92 -19.29 26.82
N ASP A 572 -20.13 -18.71 26.90
CA ASP A 572 -21.04 -18.91 28.02
C ASP A 572 -21.63 -20.31 28.04
N ARG A 573 -22.14 -20.79 26.89
CA ARG A 573 -22.88 -22.05 26.82
C ARG A 573 -21.97 -23.28 26.82
N SER A 574 -20.72 -23.15 26.39
CA SER A 574 -19.71 -24.22 26.46
C SER A 574 -18.94 -24.26 27.78
N GLY A 575 -18.95 -23.16 28.55
CA GLY A 575 -18.15 -23.02 29.77
C GLY A 575 -16.64 -22.84 29.53
N LEU A 576 -16.20 -22.66 28.27
CA LEU A 576 -14.78 -22.46 27.92
C LEU A 576 -14.23 -21.09 28.36
N GLY A 577 -15.12 -20.13 28.60
CA GLY A 577 -14.74 -18.73 28.72
C GLY A 577 -14.23 -18.14 27.41
N LEU A 578 -14.02 -16.83 27.38
CA LEU A 578 -13.72 -16.10 26.14
C LEU A 578 -12.39 -16.54 25.49
N ALA A 579 -11.34 -16.74 26.29
CA ALA A 579 -10.04 -17.18 25.78
C ALA A 579 -10.11 -18.59 25.16
N GLY A 580 -10.78 -19.52 25.85
CA GLY A 580 -10.97 -20.89 25.36
C GLY A 580 -11.85 -20.95 24.11
N ALA A 581 -12.91 -20.13 24.04
CA ALA A 581 -13.76 -20.03 22.86
C ALA A 581 -12.99 -19.52 21.64
N LEU A 582 -12.17 -18.48 21.79
CA LEU A 582 -11.33 -17.93 20.72
C LEU A 582 -10.25 -18.92 20.25
N GLU A 583 -9.65 -19.67 21.18
CA GLU A 583 -8.70 -20.74 20.83
C GLU A 583 -9.39 -21.86 20.06
N ALA A 584 -10.55 -22.32 20.53
CA ALA A 584 -11.34 -23.34 19.87
C ALA A 584 -11.81 -22.92 18.47
N MET A 585 -12.18 -21.64 18.28
CA MET A 585 -12.49 -21.07 16.96
C MET A 585 -11.30 -21.14 16.01
N ARG A 586 -10.09 -20.79 16.49
CA ARG A 586 -8.86 -20.86 15.69
C ARG A 586 -8.57 -22.30 15.27
N GLU A 587 -8.69 -23.24 16.20
CA GLU A 587 -8.52 -24.68 15.92
C GLU A 587 -9.58 -25.22 14.94
N ALA A 588 -10.81 -24.70 15.01
CA ALA A 588 -11.87 -25.02 14.07
C ALA A 588 -11.67 -24.43 12.66
N GLY A 589 -10.68 -23.55 12.49
CA GLY A 589 -10.30 -22.97 11.20
C GLY A 589 -10.90 -21.60 10.90
N VAL A 590 -11.38 -20.87 11.92
CA VAL A 590 -11.76 -19.45 11.78
C VAL A 590 -10.51 -18.62 11.56
N ASP A 591 -10.52 -17.76 10.54
CA ASP A 591 -9.37 -16.95 10.16
C ASP A 591 -9.50 -15.49 10.69
N THR A 592 -10.70 -14.90 10.61
CA THR A 592 -11.01 -13.55 11.13
C THR A 592 -12.43 -13.49 11.70
N VAL A 593 -12.73 -12.46 12.50
CA VAL A 593 -14.05 -12.30 13.15
C VAL A 593 -14.78 -11.05 12.66
N PRO A 594 -16.08 -11.09 12.34
CA PRO A 594 -16.84 -9.89 12.03
C PRO A 594 -17.01 -8.99 13.27
N GLY A 595 -16.80 -7.68 13.15
CA GLY A 595 -16.96 -6.74 14.27
C GLY A 595 -18.38 -6.19 14.44
N THR A 596 -19.38 -6.80 13.80
CA THR A 596 -20.80 -6.44 13.95
C THR A 596 -21.35 -6.91 15.32
N GLY A 597 -22.63 -6.66 15.59
CA GLY A 597 -23.30 -7.11 16.84
C GLY A 597 -23.50 -6.02 17.91
N VAL A 598 -23.06 -4.79 17.63
CA VAL A 598 -23.53 -3.57 18.29
C VAL A 598 -23.88 -2.53 17.23
N LYS A 599 -24.93 -1.74 17.47
CA LYS A 599 -25.33 -0.66 16.56
C LYS A 599 -24.44 0.57 16.75
N ILE A 600 -24.30 1.01 18.00
CA ILE A 600 -23.44 2.11 18.42
C ILE A 600 -22.91 1.82 19.82
N LEU A 601 -21.77 2.41 20.19
CA LEU A 601 -21.11 2.18 21.48
C LEU A 601 -21.69 3.14 22.54
N SER A 602 -23.01 3.12 22.69
CA SER A 602 -23.77 3.90 23.67
C SER A 602 -24.78 2.99 24.35
N GLU A 603 -24.63 2.78 25.66
CA GLU A 603 -25.58 2.02 26.48
C GLU A 603 -26.99 2.62 26.45
N ARG A 604 -27.10 3.94 26.31
CA ARG A 604 -28.40 4.62 26.17
C ARG A 604 -29.08 4.18 24.89
N VAL A 605 -28.38 4.24 23.76
CA VAL A 605 -28.95 3.88 22.45
C VAL A 605 -29.19 2.38 22.35
N ARG A 606 -28.27 1.54 22.85
CA ARG A 606 -28.43 0.09 22.89
C ARG A 606 -29.75 -0.29 23.57
N ARG A 607 -30.02 0.22 24.77
CA ARG A 607 -31.27 -0.05 25.50
C ARG A 607 -32.52 0.39 24.75
N LEU A 608 -32.44 1.40 23.90
CA LEU A 608 -33.57 1.94 23.15
C LEU A 608 -33.82 1.20 21.83
N VAL A 609 -32.77 0.87 21.08
CA VAL A 609 -32.87 0.38 19.70
C VAL A 609 -32.64 -1.12 19.58
N ALA A 610 -31.72 -1.67 20.38
CA ALA A 610 -31.28 -3.06 20.27
C ALA A 610 -30.95 -3.65 21.66
N PRO A 611 -31.93 -3.78 22.56
CA PRO A 611 -31.70 -4.25 23.93
C PRO A 611 -31.15 -5.69 24.01
N ALA A 612 -31.31 -6.47 22.93
CA ALA A 612 -30.78 -7.83 22.79
C ALA A 612 -29.32 -7.89 22.32
N ASP A 613 -28.74 -6.78 21.82
CA ASP A 613 -27.30 -6.70 21.55
C ASP A 613 -26.54 -6.71 22.89
N LEU A 614 -25.31 -7.22 22.87
CA LEU A 614 -24.42 -7.27 24.06
C LEU A 614 -24.27 -5.90 24.72
N GLU A 615 -24.12 -5.88 26.05
CA GLU A 615 -23.60 -4.70 26.75
C GLU A 615 -22.29 -4.23 26.09
N ILE A 616 -22.12 -2.92 25.99
CA ILE A 616 -21.02 -2.28 25.27
C ILE A 616 -19.67 -2.72 25.84
N GLU A 617 -19.54 -2.83 27.16
CA GLU A 617 -18.29 -3.29 27.78
C GLU A 617 -18.02 -4.76 27.48
N ARG A 618 -19.05 -5.61 27.43
CA ARG A 618 -18.91 -7.03 27.08
C ARG A 618 -18.51 -7.21 25.61
N TRP A 619 -19.09 -6.41 24.71
CA TRP A 619 -18.67 -6.37 23.31
C TRP A 619 -17.20 -5.92 23.19
N ARG A 620 -16.81 -4.89 23.95
CA ARG A 620 -15.45 -4.36 23.98
C ARG A 620 -14.43 -5.38 24.49
N GLU A 621 -14.74 -6.07 25.58
CA GLU A 621 -13.92 -7.18 26.10
C GLU A 621 -13.77 -8.28 25.05
N GLY A 622 -14.87 -8.66 24.40
CA GLY A 622 -14.90 -9.63 23.31
C GLY A 622 -13.96 -9.28 22.15
N ILE A 623 -14.10 -8.08 21.59
CA ILE A 623 -13.33 -7.67 20.41
C ILE A 623 -11.84 -7.47 20.74
N VAL A 624 -11.52 -6.92 21.92
CA VAL A 624 -10.13 -6.75 22.38
C VAL A 624 -9.48 -8.12 22.62
N ALA A 625 -10.20 -9.08 23.20
CA ALA A 625 -9.69 -10.43 23.39
C ALA A 625 -9.43 -11.13 22.05
N ALA A 626 -10.34 -10.99 21.08
CA ALA A 626 -10.16 -11.55 19.74
C ALA A 626 -8.88 -11.00 19.07
N HIS A 627 -8.68 -9.69 19.11
CA HIS A 627 -7.48 -9.05 18.56
C HIS A 627 -6.20 -9.52 19.25
N ARG A 628 -6.21 -9.64 20.59
CA ARG A 628 -5.07 -10.16 21.36
C ARG A 628 -4.77 -11.63 21.07
N ALA A 629 -5.79 -12.42 20.70
CA ALA A 629 -5.64 -13.80 20.26
C ALA A 629 -5.11 -13.92 18.82
N GLY A 630 -4.92 -12.79 18.11
CA GLY A 630 -4.37 -12.71 16.76
C GLY A 630 -5.42 -12.56 15.65
N PHE A 631 -6.72 -12.53 15.97
CA PHE A 631 -7.76 -12.32 14.97
C PHE A 631 -7.77 -10.87 14.47
N ARG A 632 -8.01 -10.71 13.17
CA ARG A 632 -8.43 -9.41 12.60
C ARG A 632 -9.95 -9.32 12.57
N SER A 633 -10.48 -8.10 12.50
CA SER A 633 -11.92 -7.89 12.41
C SER A 633 -12.31 -6.66 11.62
N THR A 634 -13.55 -6.66 11.14
CA THR A 634 -14.23 -5.43 10.72
C THR A 634 -14.60 -4.58 11.93
N SER A 635 -15.03 -3.34 11.71
CA SER A 635 -15.69 -2.48 12.71
C SER A 635 -16.86 -1.75 12.06
N VAL A 636 -17.94 -1.49 12.80
CA VAL A 636 -19.17 -0.92 12.24
C VAL A 636 -19.78 0.13 13.14
N LEU A 637 -20.40 1.13 12.52
CA LEU A 637 -21.31 2.07 13.17
C LEU A 637 -22.63 2.06 12.42
N PHE A 638 -23.73 1.80 13.12
CA PHE A 638 -25.06 2.08 12.63
C PHE A 638 -25.46 3.51 12.97
N TYR A 639 -26.01 4.23 11.99
CA TYR A 639 -26.41 5.64 12.14
C TYR A 639 -27.71 5.96 11.41
N GLY A 640 -28.24 7.15 11.63
CA GLY A 640 -29.52 7.62 11.08
C GLY A 640 -30.73 7.23 11.92
N HIS A 641 -30.55 7.12 13.24
CA HIS A 641 -31.57 6.76 14.22
C HIS A 641 -31.51 7.68 15.46
N VAL A 642 -31.77 7.17 16.68
CA VAL A 642 -31.91 7.95 17.92
C VAL A 642 -30.60 8.48 18.53
N GLU A 643 -29.47 8.26 17.87
CA GLU A 643 -28.14 8.67 18.33
C GLU A 643 -27.89 10.17 18.11
N THR A 644 -27.03 10.74 18.94
CA THR A 644 -26.58 12.13 18.78
C THR A 644 -25.26 12.21 18.01
N ALA A 645 -24.88 13.43 17.59
CA ALA A 645 -23.58 13.70 16.99
C ALA A 645 -22.44 13.26 17.94
N ALA A 646 -22.55 13.66 19.21
CA ALA A 646 -21.63 13.29 20.27
C ALA A 646 -21.47 11.77 20.40
N GLU A 647 -22.55 10.99 20.30
CA GLU A 647 -22.48 9.53 20.38
C GLU A 647 -21.82 8.89 19.16
N ARG A 648 -22.01 9.45 17.96
CA ARG A 648 -21.28 9.01 16.76
C ARG A 648 -19.78 9.29 16.89
N ILE A 649 -19.40 10.46 17.38
CA ILE A 649 -17.99 10.82 17.61
C ILE A 649 -17.38 9.96 18.73
N ALA A 650 -18.09 9.76 19.84
CA ALA A 650 -17.64 8.89 20.93
C ALA A 650 -17.43 7.45 20.45
N HIS A 651 -18.28 6.94 19.56
CA HIS A 651 -18.11 5.64 18.95
C HIS A 651 -16.81 5.55 18.13
N LEU A 652 -16.57 6.51 17.22
CA LEU A 652 -15.32 6.56 16.43
C LEU A 652 -14.08 6.66 17.33
N ARG A 653 -14.16 7.44 18.41
CA ARG A 653 -13.09 7.62 19.40
C ARG A 653 -12.77 6.30 20.13
N GLU A 654 -13.80 5.53 20.52
CA GLU A 654 -13.60 4.23 21.17
C GLU A 654 -13.00 3.20 20.20
N LEU A 655 -13.46 3.14 18.95
CA LEU A 655 -12.84 2.28 17.94
C LEU A 655 -11.37 2.62 17.71
N ALA A 656 -11.03 3.91 17.61
CA ALA A 656 -9.64 4.36 17.49
C ALA A 656 -8.81 4.02 18.74
N ALA A 657 -9.42 4.05 19.94
CA ALA A 657 -8.76 3.65 21.18
C ALA A 657 -8.45 2.16 21.21
N ILE A 658 -9.41 1.31 20.84
CA ILE A 658 -9.23 -0.14 20.70
C ILE A 658 -8.14 -0.42 19.65
N GLN A 659 -8.17 0.27 18.51
CA GLN A 659 -7.18 0.07 17.45
C GLN A 659 -5.76 0.42 17.89
N ARG A 660 -5.57 1.47 18.71
CA ARG A 660 -4.24 1.84 19.23
C ARG A 660 -3.63 0.76 20.13
N ILE A 661 -4.46 0.04 20.89
CA ILE A 661 -3.98 -0.96 21.85
C ILE A 661 -3.90 -2.37 21.25
N ALA A 662 -4.82 -2.73 20.35
CA ALA A 662 -4.99 -4.10 19.88
C ALA A 662 -4.69 -4.28 18.38
N ARG A 663 -4.78 -3.20 17.59
CA ARG A 663 -4.44 -3.14 16.16
C ARG A 663 -5.12 -4.21 15.28
N GLY A 664 -6.29 -4.72 15.67
CA GLY A 664 -6.96 -5.81 14.95
C GLY A 664 -7.98 -5.38 13.90
N PHE A 665 -8.43 -4.11 13.89
CA PHE A 665 -9.39 -3.65 12.88
C PHE A 665 -8.73 -3.47 11.52
N THR A 666 -9.35 -4.02 10.48
CA THR A 666 -8.93 -3.87 9.07
C THR A 666 -9.69 -2.74 8.37
N GLU A 667 -10.98 -2.60 8.66
CA GLU A 667 -11.87 -1.61 8.05
C GLU A 667 -12.95 -1.11 9.00
N PHE A 668 -13.52 0.03 8.64
CA PHE A 668 -14.71 0.61 9.26
C PHE A 668 -15.86 0.72 8.24
N VAL A 669 -17.06 0.33 8.68
CA VAL A 669 -18.28 0.34 7.85
C VAL A 669 -19.33 1.27 8.49
N PRO A 670 -19.56 2.48 7.95
CA PRO A 670 -20.69 3.31 8.34
C PRO A 670 -21.96 2.81 7.67
N ILE A 671 -22.87 2.23 8.46
CA ILE A 671 -24.08 1.57 7.98
C ILE A 671 -25.32 2.42 8.34
N PRO A 672 -26.10 2.92 7.38
CA PRO A 672 -27.38 3.53 7.71
C PRO A 672 -28.33 2.43 8.23
N LEU A 673 -28.93 2.65 9.39
CA LEU A 673 -29.85 1.66 9.98
C LEU A 673 -31.18 1.66 9.20
N PRO A 674 -31.63 0.50 8.67
CA PRO A 674 -32.85 0.45 7.89
C PRO A 674 -34.11 0.56 8.75
N PRO A 675 -35.26 0.97 8.16
CA PRO A 675 -36.57 0.88 8.80
C PRO A 675 -36.92 -0.54 9.26
N PRO A 676 -37.73 -0.71 10.32
CA PRO A 676 -38.32 0.33 11.17
C PRO A 676 -37.41 0.79 12.31
N LEU A 677 -36.24 0.15 12.51
CA LEU A 677 -35.32 0.47 13.61
C LEU A 677 -34.56 1.79 13.39
N GLY A 678 -34.42 2.22 12.13
CA GLY A 678 -33.86 3.50 11.73
C GLY A 678 -34.45 4.02 10.43
N GLY A 679 -33.68 4.80 9.67
CA GLY A 679 -34.03 5.17 8.29
C GLY A 679 -34.92 6.40 8.17
N GLY A 680 -34.60 7.47 8.88
CA GLY A 680 -35.32 8.74 8.74
C GLY A 680 -34.97 9.85 9.74
N VAL A 681 -34.08 9.61 10.71
CA VAL A 681 -33.66 10.64 11.66
C VAL A 681 -32.35 11.26 11.17
N ALA A 682 -32.47 12.35 10.42
CA ALA A 682 -31.31 13.14 10.03
C ALA A 682 -30.71 13.82 11.27
N LEU A 683 -29.38 13.81 11.39
CA LEU A 683 -28.69 14.50 12.49
C LEU A 683 -28.92 16.02 12.43
N VAL A 684 -29.13 16.53 11.23
CA VAL A 684 -29.49 17.91 10.94
C VAL A 684 -30.84 17.94 10.23
N THR A 685 -31.80 18.64 10.83
CA THR A 685 -33.16 18.75 10.32
C THR A 685 -33.18 19.37 8.93
N GLY A 686 -33.76 18.68 7.95
CA GLY A 686 -33.88 19.17 6.57
C GLY A 686 -32.66 18.92 5.69
N ARG A 687 -31.60 18.28 6.20
CA ARG A 687 -30.47 17.83 5.39
C ARG A 687 -30.91 16.74 4.41
N GLU A 688 -30.43 16.82 3.18
CA GLU A 688 -30.67 15.79 2.16
C GLU A 688 -30.14 14.41 2.61
N PRO A 689 -30.87 13.30 2.36
CA PRO A 689 -30.46 11.98 2.82
C PRO A 689 -29.05 11.57 2.38
N LEU A 690 -28.66 11.92 1.15
CA LEU A 690 -27.32 11.62 0.64
C LEU A 690 -26.23 12.39 1.38
N ASP A 691 -26.48 13.66 1.73
CA ASP A 691 -25.51 14.50 2.45
C ASP A 691 -25.28 14.00 3.88
N GLU A 692 -26.28 13.39 4.52
CA GLU A 692 -26.10 12.70 5.79
C GLU A 692 -25.07 11.56 5.68
N HIS A 693 -25.14 10.78 4.60
CA HIS A 693 -24.20 9.71 4.32
C HIS A 693 -22.82 10.25 3.95
N ARG A 694 -22.75 11.30 3.12
CA ARG A 694 -21.49 11.96 2.73
C ARG A 694 -20.76 12.49 3.96
N ALA A 695 -21.46 13.18 4.86
CA ALA A 695 -20.88 13.68 6.11
C ALA A 695 -20.36 12.53 7.00
N MET A 696 -21.13 11.46 7.17
CA MET A 696 -20.71 10.32 8.00
C MET A 696 -19.47 9.62 7.43
N VAL A 697 -19.43 9.35 6.12
CA VAL A 697 -18.27 8.74 5.46
C VAL A 697 -17.04 9.64 5.54
N ALA A 698 -17.20 10.93 5.23
CA ALA A 698 -16.09 11.88 5.22
C ALA A 698 -15.50 12.12 6.62
N VAL A 699 -16.34 12.31 7.65
CA VAL A 699 -15.88 12.40 9.05
C VAL A 699 -15.18 11.11 9.46
N SER A 700 -15.73 9.94 9.12
CA SER A 700 -15.09 8.66 9.48
C SER A 700 -13.71 8.52 8.85
N ARG A 701 -13.55 8.89 7.57
CA ARG A 701 -12.25 8.90 6.87
C ARG A 701 -11.24 9.82 7.55
N LEU A 702 -11.64 11.06 7.86
CA LEU A 702 -10.73 12.03 8.48
C LEU A 702 -10.38 11.62 9.91
N PHE A 703 -11.38 11.22 10.71
CA PHE A 703 -11.21 10.84 12.11
C PHE A 703 -10.34 9.60 12.27
N LEU A 704 -10.60 8.55 11.48
CA LEU A 704 -9.90 7.26 11.58
C LEU A 704 -8.60 7.23 10.78
N SER A 705 -8.24 8.32 10.09
CA SER A 705 -7.01 8.42 9.31
C SER A 705 -5.77 8.11 10.17
N GLY A 706 -4.87 7.26 9.68
CA GLY A 706 -3.73 6.76 10.44
C GLY A 706 -4.02 5.72 11.52
N THR A 707 -5.28 5.28 11.68
CA THR A 707 -5.66 4.21 12.64
C THR A 707 -6.34 3.02 11.98
N ILE A 708 -7.53 3.20 11.40
CA ILE A 708 -8.27 2.19 10.64
C ILE A 708 -8.20 2.61 9.17
N PRO A 709 -7.46 1.87 8.31
CA PRO A 709 -7.10 2.35 6.99
C PRO A 709 -8.28 2.40 6.02
N HIS A 710 -9.19 1.42 6.06
CA HIS A 710 -10.20 1.26 5.02
C HIS A 710 -11.60 1.70 5.48
N ILE A 711 -12.30 2.42 4.61
CA ILE A 711 -13.72 2.79 4.79
C ILE A 711 -14.53 2.04 3.73
N GLN A 712 -15.23 1.00 4.18
CA GLN A 712 -16.08 0.17 3.33
C GLN A 712 -17.46 0.79 3.20
N ILE A 713 -17.95 0.89 1.96
CA ILE A 713 -19.27 1.42 1.65
C ILE A 713 -20.28 0.27 1.55
N PRO A 714 -21.27 0.17 2.45
CA PRO A 714 -22.26 -0.90 2.44
C PRO A 714 -23.30 -0.65 1.35
N TRP A 715 -22.97 -1.01 0.11
CA TRP A 715 -23.83 -0.79 -1.05
C TRP A 715 -25.19 -1.46 -0.94
N THR A 716 -25.31 -2.55 -0.18
CA THR A 716 -26.60 -3.23 0.12
C THR A 716 -27.58 -2.33 0.85
N ARG A 717 -27.10 -1.28 1.52
CA ARG A 717 -27.91 -0.35 2.32
C ARG A 717 -28.16 0.98 1.63
N HIS A 718 -27.20 1.42 0.81
CA HIS A 718 -27.29 2.68 0.07
C HIS A 718 -27.89 2.53 -1.34
N GLY A 719 -27.76 1.34 -1.95
CA GLY A 719 -27.88 1.16 -3.39
C GLY A 719 -26.63 1.64 -4.13
N ILE A 720 -26.45 1.13 -5.36
CA ILE A 720 -25.25 1.40 -6.17
C ILE A 720 -25.04 2.89 -6.45
N PRO A 721 -26.05 3.70 -6.87
CA PRO A 721 -25.81 5.10 -7.20
C PRO A 721 -25.25 5.92 -6.03
N ALA A 722 -25.79 5.73 -4.83
CA ALA A 722 -25.29 6.40 -3.63
C ALA A 722 -23.91 5.84 -3.23
N ALA A 723 -23.67 4.53 -3.35
CA ALA A 723 -22.36 3.96 -3.07
C ALA A 723 -21.24 4.57 -3.95
N VAL A 724 -21.52 4.82 -5.24
CA VAL A 724 -20.59 5.51 -6.15
C VAL A 724 -20.23 6.91 -5.63
N GLU A 725 -21.19 7.66 -5.11
CA GLU A 725 -20.94 8.99 -4.57
C GLU A 725 -20.14 8.94 -3.26
N LEU A 726 -20.44 7.98 -2.39
CA LEU A 726 -19.70 7.81 -1.13
C LEU A 726 -18.25 7.37 -1.35
N LEU A 727 -17.95 6.67 -2.45
CA LEU A 727 -16.57 6.40 -2.89
C LEU A 727 -15.81 7.67 -3.32
N ARG A 728 -16.49 8.80 -3.55
CA ARG A 728 -15.90 10.14 -3.76
C ARG A 728 -15.84 10.98 -2.47
N CYS A 729 -16.25 10.42 -1.35
CA CYS A 729 -16.30 11.11 -0.05
C CYS A 729 -15.30 10.52 0.96
N GLY A 730 -14.29 9.77 0.48
CA GLY A 730 -13.33 9.07 1.34
C GLY A 730 -13.54 7.56 1.47
N GLY A 731 -14.55 6.98 0.82
CA GLY A 731 -14.70 5.53 0.69
C GLY A 731 -13.68 4.91 -0.27
N ASP A 732 -13.21 3.70 0.04
CA ASP A 732 -12.24 2.99 -0.80
C ASP A 732 -12.58 1.52 -1.08
N ASP A 733 -13.59 0.97 -0.41
CA ASP A 733 -13.94 -0.44 -0.54
C ASP A 733 -15.45 -0.64 -0.74
N LEU A 734 -15.82 -1.56 -1.63
CA LEU A 734 -17.20 -1.97 -1.89
C LEU A 734 -17.63 -3.16 -1.02
N GLY A 735 -16.75 -3.69 -0.16
CA GLY A 735 -17.03 -4.84 0.67
C GLY A 735 -17.21 -6.12 -0.15
N GLY A 736 -18.17 -6.94 0.28
CA GLY A 736 -18.44 -8.26 -0.30
C GLY A 736 -19.21 -8.22 -1.62
N THR A 737 -18.92 -9.18 -2.51
CA THR A 737 -19.71 -9.46 -3.71
C THR A 737 -21.03 -10.16 -3.40
N LEU A 738 -21.13 -10.83 -2.24
CA LEU A 738 -22.32 -11.49 -1.73
C LEU A 738 -22.98 -12.45 -2.74
N LEU A 739 -22.18 -13.25 -3.46
CA LEU A 739 -22.76 -14.18 -4.44
C LEU A 739 -23.57 -15.26 -3.72
N ASP A 740 -24.81 -15.46 -4.14
CA ASP A 740 -25.74 -16.45 -3.58
C ASP A 740 -25.42 -17.86 -4.05
N GLY A 741 -24.73 -18.04 -5.17
CA GLY A 741 -24.37 -19.36 -5.69
C GLY A 741 -25.56 -20.30 -5.99
N ARG A 742 -25.27 -21.60 -6.16
CA ARG A 742 -26.27 -22.61 -6.57
C ARG A 742 -26.83 -23.39 -5.39
N VAL A 743 -26.03 -23.59 -4.35
CA VAL A 743 -26.40 -24.40 -3.18
C VAL A 743 -26.79 -23.49 -2.03
N LEU A 744 -28.00 -23.64 -1.48
CA LEU A 744 -28.56 -22.83 -0.37
C LEU A 744 -28.50 -21.30 -0.61
N PRO A 745 -28.97 -20.78 -1.76
CA PRO A 745 -28.84 -19.36 -2.10
C PRO A 745 -29.38 -18.43 -1.00
N GLU A 746 -30.42 -18.84 -0.29
CA GLU A 746 -31.08 -18.12 0.79
C GLU A 746 -30.34 -18.13 2.15
N ALA A 747 -29.17 -18.77 2.26
CA ALA A 747 -28.48 -18.94 3.54
C ALA A 747 -27.99 -17.62 4.19
N GLY A 748 -27.88 -16.54 3.41
CA GLY A 748 -27.43 -15.23 3.88
C GLY A 748 -28.56 -14.23 4.12
N VAL A 749 -28.39 -13.34 5.11
CA VAL A 749 -29.37 -12.28 5.44
C VAL A 749 -29.56 -11.22 4.35
N GLU A 750 -28.65 -11.16 3.36
CA GLU A 750 -28.67 -10.23 2.23
C GLU A 750 -28.92 -10.97 0.91
N HIS A 751 -29.53 -12.16 0.98
CA HIS A 751 -29.89 -12.97 -0.19
C HIS A 751 -30.62 -12.15 -1.26
N GLY A 752 -30.24 -12.36 -2.53
CA GLY A 752 -30.77 -11.66 -3.70
C GLY A 752 -30.09 -10.32 -3.99
N LEU A 753 -29.17 -9.88 -3.12
CA LEU A 753 -28.32 -8.72 -3.36
C LEU A 753 -26.92 -9.20 -3.73
N GLU A 754 -26.63 -9.25 -5.04
CA GLU A 754 -25.30 -9.62 -5.56
C GLU A 754 -24.59 -8.43 -6.23
N LEU A 755 -23.28 -8.34 -6.02
CA LEU A 755 -22.39 -7.43 -6.76
C LEU A 755 -21.22 -8.22 -7.37
N PRO A 756 -21.38 -8.83 -8.55
CA PRO A 756 -20.31 -9.59 -9.20
C PRO A 756 -19.07 -8.72 -9.49
N LEU A 757 -17.87 -9.31 -9.43
CA LEU A 757 -16.61 -8.59 -9.67
C LEU A 757 -16.56 -7.79 -10.99
N PRO A 758 -17.15 -8.24 -12.13
CA PRO A 758 -17.21 -7.42 -13.34
C PRO A 758 -18.00 -6.12 -13.18
N GLU A 759 -19.05 -6.11 -12.35
CA GLU A 759 -19.83 -4.93 -12.01
C GLU A 759 -19.02 -3.98 -11.12
N ALA A 760 -18.42 -4.51 -10.05
CA ALA A 760 -17.54 -3.73 -9.17
C ALA A 760 -16.38 -3.07 -9.94
N ARG A 761 -15.80 -3.77 -10.92
CA ARG A 761 -14.78 -3.22 -11.83
C ARG A 761 -15.34 -2.09 -12.69
N ARG A 762 -16.59 -2.18 -13.15
CA ARG A 762 -17.24 -1.13 -13.94
C ARG A 762 -17.48 0.13 -13.10
N ILE A 763 -17.91 -0.03 -11.85
CA ILE A 763 -18.07 1.06 -10.88
C ILE A 763 -16.74 1.80 -10.69
N ALA A 764 -15.66 1.07 -10.37
CA ALA A 764 -14.34 1.65 -10.19
C ALA A 764 -13.86 2.41 -11.46
N ARG A 765 -14.06 1.81 -12.64
CA ARG A 765 -13.72 2.45 -13.92
C ARG A 765 -14.52 3.74 -14.15
N GLY A 766 -15.81 3.78 -13.78
CA GLY A 766 -16.64 4.98 -13.87
C GLY A 766 -16.18 6.12 -12.94
N LEU A 767 -15.42 5.78 -11.89
CA LEU A 767 -14.76 6.72 -11.00
C LEU A 767 -13.34 7.08 -11.47
N PHE A 768 -12.89 6.58 -12.62
CA PHE A 768 -11.51 6.68 -13.10
C PHE A 768 -10.47 6.10 -12.11
N ARG A 769 -10.90 5.13 -11.30
CA ARG A 769 -10.09 4.45 -10.28
C ARG A 769 -9.78 3.01 -10.72
N PRO A 770 -8.58 2.47 -10.43
CA PRO A 770 -8.30 1.05 -10.65
C PRO A 770 -9.19 0.17 -9.74
N PHE A 771 -9.53 -1.02 -10.20
CA PHE A 771 -10.24 -2.02 -9.40
C PHE A 771 -9.26 -3.05 -8.85
N ARG A 772 -9.42 -3.42 -7.57
CA ARG A 772 -8.62 -4.46 -6.91
C ARG A 772 -9.53 -5.49 -6.24
N GLN A 773 -9.44 -6.75 -6.63
CA GLN A 773 -9.94 -7.82 -5.77
C GLN A 773 -8.96 -8.00 -4.61
N ARG A 774 -9.44 -7.91 -3.37
CA ARG A 774 -8.63 -8.06 -2.15
C ARG A 774 -8.94 -9.38 -1.45
N SER A 775 -8.03 -9.85 -0.61
CA SER A 775 -8.37 -10.81 0.44
C SER A 775 -9.17 -10.13 1.58
N THR A 776 -9.72 -10.92 2.50
CA THR A 776 -10.44 -10.42 3.68
C THR A 776 -9.60 -9.44 4.50
N THR A 777 -8.27 -9.66 4.59
CA THR A 777 -7.32 -8.80 5.30
C THR A 777 -6.63 -7.76 4.42
N TYR A 778 -7.21 -7.41 3.26
CA TYR A 778 -6.70 -6.41 2.33
C TYR A 778 -5.36 -6.75 1.65
N GLY A 779 -4.98 -8.04 1.64
CA GLY A 779 -3.83 -8.60 0.92
C GLY A 779 -4.13 -8.96 -0.54
N GLU A 780 -3.20 -9.65 -1.19
CA GLU A 780 -3.42 -10.24 -2.51
C GLU A 780 -4.24 -11.54 -2.41
N VAL A 781 -4.99 -11.85 -3.48
CA VAL A 781 -5.74 -13.09 -3.58
C VAL A 781 -4.87 -14.17 -4.22
N SER A 782 -4.53 -15.20 -3.46
CA SER A 782 -3.98 -16.43 -4.03
C SER A 782 -5.07 -17.20 -4.77
N VAL A 783 -4.81 -17.61 -6.02
CA VAL A 783 -5.76 -18.41 -6.81
C VAL A 783 -5.98 -19.76 -6.12
N VAL A 784 -7.15 -19.96 -5.50
CA VAL A 784 -7.59 -21.27 -5.01
C VAL A 784 -7.89 -22.13 -6.23
N ARG A 785 -6.94 -22.98 -6.62
CA ARG A 785 -7.18 -23.94 -7.71
C ARG A 785 -8.22 -24.96 -7.26
N PRO A 786 -9.25 -25.26 -8.09
CA PRO A 786 -10.15 -26.37 -7.79
C PRO A 786 -9.33 -27.65 -7.70
N VAL A 787 -9.49 -28.42 -6.62
CA VAL A 787 -9.00 -29.79 -6.56
C VAL A 787 -9.76 -30.56 -7.62
N ARG A 788 -9.07 -30.95 -8.71
CA ARG A 788 -9.67 -31.83 -9.72
C ARG A 788 -10.04 -33.15 -9.03
N GLY A 789 -11.31 -33.31 -8.69
CA GLY A 789 -11.87 -34.58 -8.25
C GLY A 789 -11.58 -35.62 -9.32
N GLY A 790 -10.84 -36.66 -8.96
CA GLY A 790 -10.53 -37.78 -9.83
C GLY A 790 -11.82 -38.47 -10.26
N ARG A 791 -12.28 -38.19 -11.48
CA ARG A 791 -13.23 -39.06 -12.16
C ARG A 791 -12.51 -40.37 -12.43
N ARG A 792 -12.99 -41.45 -11.78
CA ARG A 792 -12.66 -42.83 -12.14
C ARG A 792 -12.89 -42.99 -13.64
N GLY A 793 -11.88 -43.53 -14.33
CA GLY A 793 -11.98 -43.90 -15.73
C GLY A 793 -13.14 -44.86 -15.94
N GLY A 794 -14.15 -44.39 -16.64
CA GLY A 794 -15.15 -45.18 -17.33
C GLY A 794 -14.98 -44.87 -18.80
N ASP A 795 -14.54 -45.90 -19.51
CA ASP A 795 -14.53 -46.01 -20.97
C ASP A 795 -15.90 -45.65 -21.53
N ASP A 796 -15.93 -44.88 -22.62
CA ASP A 796 -16.92 -44.95 -23.70
C ASP A 796 -16.61 -43.87 -24.73
N SER A 797 -15.94 -44.33 -25.79
CA SER A 797 -15.76 -43.64 -27.06
C SER A 797 -17.08 -43.60 -27.84
N GLU A 798 -17.56 -42.41 -28.19
CA GLU A 798 -18.43 -42.10 -29.35
C GLU A 798 -18.63 -40.56 -29.32
N GLY A 799 -18.01 -39.75 -30.19
CA GLY A 799 -18.25 -39.67 -31.62
C GLY A 799 -19.42 -38.74 -31.91
N ILE A 800 -19.18 -37.45 -32.25
CA ILE A 800 -20.01 -36.64 -33.16
C ILE A 800 -19.22 -35.39 -33.59
N ARG A 801 -19.19 -35.19 -34.91
CA ARG A 801 -18.53 -34.12 -35.68
C ARG A 801 -19.32 -32.81 -35.57
N GLY A 802 -18.63 -31.68 -35.41
CA GLY A 802 -19.22 -30.35 -35.60
C GLY A 802 -19.16 -29.93 -37.09
N PRO A 803 -20.15 -29.21 -37.63
CA PRO A 803 -20.08 -28.68 -38.98
C PRO A 803 -19.42 -27.28 -39.01
N GLU A 804 -18.57 -27.08 -40.02
CA GLU A 804 -18.06 -25.78 -40.49
C GLU A 804 -19.09 -25.09 -41.40
N GLU A 805 -19.41 -23.82 -41.15
CA GLU A 805 -19.88 -22.81 -42.13
C GLU A 805 -19.38 -21.44 -41.58
N GLY A 806 -18.54 -20.62 -42.24
CA GLY A 806 -18.68 -19.99 -43.57
C GLY A 806 -19.37 -18.62 -43.43
N VAL A 807 -18.71 -17.50 -43.06
CA VAL A 807 -18.16 -16.39 -43.92
C VAL A 807 -19.23 -15.63 -44.75
N PRO A 808 -19.15 -14.33 -45.17
CA PRO A 808 -18.24 -13.17 -44.93
C PRO A 808 -19.01 -11.88 -44.44
N ARG A 809 -18.48 -10.66 -44.20
CA ARG A 809 -17.39 -9.81 -44.71
C ARG A 809 -16.86 -8.91 -43.60
#